data_AF-A0A1H0IPT1-F1
#
_entry.id   AF-A0A1H0IPT1-F1
#
_cell.length_a   1.000
_cell.length_b   1.000
_cell.length_c   1.000
_cell.angle_alpha   90.00
_cell.angle_beta   90.00
_cell.angle_gamma   90.00
#
_symmetry.space_group_name_H-M   'P 1'
#
loop_
_entity.id
_entity.type
_entity.pdbx_description
1 polymer ?
#
loop_
_entity_poly.entity_id
_entity_poly.type
_entity_poly.pdbx_seq_one_letter_code
_entity_poly.pdbx_strand_id
1 'polypeptide(L)'
;MMTLPMPTPSADALALVDPFGFGRAAGRYWLDAMERSVLYLDVMRRRGNQYLEHIEQTKPSVLGFDAEVLMDGRDLPRPVNYELLRILPPEGMETDLQMRPFVVVDPRAGHGPGIGGFKPDSEIGVALRAGHPCYFIGFLPYPVPGQQVEDVVEAEIAFLRHVNERHAELSEKPMVVGNCQAGWQVMMAASLEPDLFGPILIAGAPLSYWAGVRGEAPMRYTGGLTGGSWMTSLFSDLGDGTFDGAWLVQNFENLNPANTYWTKQYRLYSQVDTEAERYLEFERWWGGHVVLGGDEIQYIVDNLFVGNRLSTAQMVTSDGRRIDLRNVRSPVVVFCSWGDDITPPPQALGWVRDLYEGSDDIVANEQTIVYCVHDSTGHLGIFVSGSVSRKEHTEFTANMDYIDVLPPGLYETTVSRADEHDGEPVERDYLLEFTPRGVDELDEVVQHSVEDDTRFATVARLSEINLGLYRLFVQPWVRALATPESAHWMRRMHPNRLGYRLLSDRNPLMASIPVLAERVRADRHPLNEDNLFRVLESIASDQITRSLNAWRDLRDGAIERMFLDVYGQPLLQSLVGLGGDAHVHRRRPGAEPEHRRFIERRQAELHARLAEGGSHEAVVRALIYVLGGAPSTDERNFKRLRASHAELEPQLSLADFKCLMREQFFILKLDREAAVEALPALLQGQSAEQIAAHLEHIEHVLAASGELSDNSAERLARVRALFERAIDRAPQIEAESRAEAEAWIGEQAQAQRQAYSELEGLMETRSQAEPAARAEKSAEMPAAADTRQEEPADVAPAMPEAPAAAESAAPEARKEDPAAPSVEADAKPAPAGKRQPANRRTTTRRRGTSTRRKPGGGGGKS
;
A
#
# COMPACT_ATOMS: atom_id res chain seq x y z
N MET A 1 -13.19 22.51 55.67
CA MET A 1 -13.99 22.26 56.91
C MET A 1 -13.03 21.80 58.01
N MET A 2 -13.40 21.90 59.29
CA MET A 2 -12.51 21.53 60.41
C MET A 2 -12.21 20.04 60.45
N THR A 3 -10.94 19.67 60.66
CA THR A 3 -10.52 18.31 61.00
C THR A 3 -10.74 18.04 62.48
N LEU A 4 -11.97 17.62 62.83
CA LEU A 4 -12.22 16.99 64.12
C LEU A 4 -11.82 15.50 64.02
N PRO A 5 -10.93 14.99 64.91
CA PRO A 5 -10.65 13.56 64.98
C PRO A 5 -11.83 12.85 65.62
N MET A 6 -12.78 12.40 64.80
CA MET A 6 -13.78 11.42 65.23
C MET A 6 -13.03 10.16 65.67
N PRO A 7 -13.18 9.69 66.93
CA PRO A 7 -12.46 8.52 67.40
C PRO A 7 -12.91 7.30 66.60
N THR A 8 -11.96 6.60 65.97
CA THR A 8 -12.23 5.33 65.30
C THR A 8 -12.79 4.33 66.33
N PRO A 9 -14.06 3.88 66.23
CA PRO A 9 -14.64 2.97 67.21
C PRO A 9 -13.88 1.65 67.25
N SER A 10 -13.85 1.00 68.41
CA SER A 10 -13.14 -0.27 68.61
C SER A 10 -13.68 -1.38 67.70
N ALA A 11 -12.85 -2.39 67.42
CA ALA A 11 -13.22 -3.53 66.57
C ALA A 11 -14.52 -4.22 67.05
N ASP A 12 -14.72 -4.32 68.37
CA ASP A 12 -15.90 -4.95 68.97
C ASP A 12 -17.16 -4.08 68.80
N ALA A 13 -17.05 -2.76 68.99
CA ALA A 13 -18.16 -1.83 68.73
C ALA A 13 -18.52 -1.80 67.22
N LEU A 14 -17.52 -1.91 66.36
CA LEU A 14 -17.69 -2.04 64.91
C LEU A 14 -18.32 -3.37 64.48
N ALA A 15 -18.08 -4.46 65.21
CA ALA A 15 -18.77 -5.73 65.00
C ALA A 15 -20.23 -5.68 65.50
N LEU A 16 -20.52 -4.90 66.55
CA LEU A 16 -21.86 -4.76 67.12
C LEU A 16 -22.81 -3.95 66.22
N VAL A 17 -22.31 -2.92 65.54
CA VAL A 17 -23.11 -1.99 64.72
C VAL A 17 -23.22 -2.42 63.24
N ASP A 18 -22.25 -3.18 62.74
CA ASP A 18 -22.22 -3.67 61.36
C ASP A 18 -21.65 -5.10 61.33
N PRO A 19 -22.42 -6.11 61.82
CA PRO A 19 -21.94 -7.47 62.06
C PRO A 19 -21.60 -8.26 60.80
N PHE A 20 -22.07 -7.81 59.63
CA PHE A 20 -21.79 -8.41 58.32
C PHE A 20 -20.86 -7.55 57.44
N GLY A 21 -20.42 -6.38 57.93
CA GLY A 21 -19.48 -5.50 57.22
C GLY A 21 -20.08 -4.70 56.05
N PHE A 22 -21.39 -4.75 55.80
CA PHE A 22 -22.04 -4.02 54.70
C PHE A 22 -21.87 -2.52 54.82
N GLY A 23 -22.05 -1.96 56.02
CA GLY A 23 -21.92 -0.51 56.27
C GLY A 23 -20.51 -0.01 56.01
N ARG A 24 -19.48 -0.76 56.44
CA ARG A 24 -18.08 -0.44 56.17
C ARG A 24 -17.67 -0.70 54.73
N ALA A 25 -18.22 -1.71 54.06
CA ALA A 25 -18.02 -1.94 52.63
C ALA A 25 -18.60 -0.78 51.79
N ALA A 26 -19.80 -0.31 52.13
CA ALA A 26 -20.46 0.82 51.49
C ALA A 26 -19.71 2.15 51.73
N GLY A 27 -19.31 2.42 52.98
CA GLY A 27 -18.57 3.65 53.32
C GLY A 27 -17.22 3.75 52.61
N ARG A 28 -16.48 2.64 52.51
CA ARG A 28 -15.23 2.57 51.73
C ARG A 28 -15.48 2.71 50.23
N TYR A 29 -16.55 2.11 49.70
CA TYR A 29 -16.94 2.27 48.30
C TYR A 29 -17.27 3.72 47.95
N TRP A 30 -18.04 4.42 48.78
CA TRP A 30 -18.35 5.83 48.54
C TRP A 30 -17.13 6.75 48.61
N LEU A 31 -16.16 6.46 49.48
CA LEU A 31 -14.88 7.17 49.52
C LEU A 31 -14.10 6.97 48.21
N ASP A 32 -13.85 5.71 47.82
CA ASP A 32 -13.12 5.38 46.58
C ASP A 32 -13.84 5.91 45.32
N ALA A 33 -15.18 5.85 45.26
CA ALA A 33 -15.95 6.42 44.17
C ALA A 33 -15.85 7.95 44.10
N MET A 34 -15.83 8.66 45.24
CA MET A 34 -15.59 10.10 45.29
C MET A 34 -14.17 10.46 44.85
N GLU A 35 -13.17 9.73 45.34
CA GLU A 35 -11.76 9.89 44.95
C GLU A 35 -11.56 9.68 43.45
N ARG A 36 -12.02 8.55 42.90
CA ARG A 36 -11.95 8.25 41.47
C ARG A 36 -12.72 9.26 40.62
N SER A 37 -13.84 9.80 41.11
CA SER A 37 -14.58 10.87 40.42
C SER A 37 -13.77 12.16 40.30
N VAL A 38 -13.05 12.56 41.36
CA VAL A 38 -12.15 13.74 41.33
C VAL A 38 -10.98 13.50 40.39
N LEU A 39 -10.35 12.32 40.44
CA LEU A 39 -9.25 11.96 39.54
C LEU A 39 -9.70 11.90 38.08
N TYR A 40 -10.87 11.34 37.81
CA TYR A 40 -11.47 11.29 36.46
C TYR A 40 -11.72 12.70 35.93
N LEU A 41 -12.31 13.59 36.73
CA LEU A 41 -12.51 15.00 36.35
C LEU A 41 -11.17 15.71 36.06
N ASP A 42 -10.11 15.41 36.80
CA ASP A 42 -8.77 15.96 36.53
C ASP A 42 -8.15 15.41 35.23
N VAL A 43 -8.36 14.13 34.91
CA VAL A 43 -7.95 13.59 33.59
C VAL A 43 -8.75 14.24 32.47
N MET A 44 -10.07 14.40 32.62
CA MET A 44 -10.91 15.06 31.62
C MET A 44 -10.56 16.55 31.44
N ARG A 45 -10.14 17.23 32.53
CA ARG A 45 -9.58 18.59 32.54
C ARG A 45 -8.24 18.67 31.80
N ARG A 46 -7.31 17.75 32.10
CA ARG A 46 -6.03 17.62 31.38
C ARG A 46 -6.24 17.39 29.89
N ARG A 47 -7.22 16.55 29.51
CA ARG A 47 -7.62 16.29 28.13
C ARG A 47 -8.12 17.56 27.44
N GLY A 48 -9.01 18.32 28.08
CA GLY A 48 -9.51 19.58 27.52
C GLY A 48 -8.42 20.63 27.34
N ASN A 49 -7.47 20.71 28.28
CA ASN A 49 -6.28 21.55 28.16
C ASN A 49 -5.39 21.13 26.98
N GLN A 50 -5.04 19.84 26.86
CA GLN A 50 -4.23 19.32 25.76
C GLN A 50 -4.87 19.57 24.40
N TYR A 51 -6.20 19.40 24.29
CA TYR A 51 -6.94 19.76 23.09
C TYR A 51 -6.83 21.26 22.76
N LEU A 52 -6.97 22.14 23.77
CA LEU A 52 -6.87 23.60 23.58
C LEU A 52 -5.45 24.04 23.18
N GLU A 53 -4.42 23.42 23.76
CA GLU A 53 -3.02 23.63 23.41
C GLU A 53 -2.73 23.16 21.97
N HIS A 54 -3.22 21.98 21.60
CA HIS A 54 -3.04 21.40 20.26
C HIS A 54 -3.69 22.26 19.16
N ILE A 55 -4.92 22.77 19.34
CA ILE A 55 -5.56 23.65 18.35
C ILE A 55 -4.98 25.07 18.29
N GLU A 56 -4.04 25.42 19.18
CA GLU A 56 -3.30 26.68 19.17
C GLU A 56 -1.93 26.55 18.48
N GLN A 57 -1.55 25.34 18.06
CA GLN A 57 -0.37 25.07 17.23
C GLN A 57 -0.62 25.45 15.76
N THR A 58 0.40 25.96 15.07
CA THR A 58 0.31 26.34 13.64
C THR A 58 0.26 25.12 12.70
N LYS A 59 0.96 24.04 13.06
CA LYS A 59 1.00 22.76 12.34
C LYS A 59 0.74 21.61 13.33
N PRO A 60 -0.49 21.43 13.84
CA PRO A 60 -0.79 20.38 14.79
C PRO A 60 -0.71 19.01 14.11
N SER A 61 0.14 18.14 14.67
CA SER A 61 0.35 16.76 14.26
C SER A 61 0.59 15.91 15.51
N VAL A 62 0.35 14.61 15.43
CA VAL A 62 0.70 13.64 16.49
C VAL A 62 1.90 12.76 16.11
N LEU A 63 2.61 13.11 15.03
CA LEU A 63 3.78 12.38 14.53
C LEU A 63 4.85 12.28 15.64
N GLY A 64 5.26 11.07 15.98
CA GLY A 64 6.20 10.76 17.06
C GLY A 64 7.68 10.85 16.69
N PHE A 65 8.01 11.44 15.54
CA PHE A 65 9.36 11.54 14.99
C PHE A 65 9.65 12.98 14.55
N ASP A 66 10.89 13.41 14.70
CA ASP A 66 11.38 14.67 14.11
C ASP A 66 11.40 14.55 12.57
N ALA A 67 11.07 15.64 11.88
CA ALA A 67 10.97 15.64 10.42
C ALA A 67 11.32 17.01 9.81
N GLU A 68 11.91 17.00 8.62
CA GLU A 68 12.14 18.19 7.79
C GLU A 68 11.06 18.31 6.71
N VAL A 69 10.52 19.51 6.49
CA VAL A 69 9.61 19.77 5.35
C VAL A 69 10.47 19.85 4.09
N LEU A 70 10.23 18.96 3.13
CA LEU A 70 10.89 18.99 1.82
C LEU A 70 10.09 19.77 0.77
N MET A 71 8.76 19.63 0.79
CA MET A 71 7.88 20.30 -0.16
C MET A 71 6.57 20.73 0.51
N ASP A 72 6.19 21.99 0.28
CA ASP A 72 4.93 22.56 0.76
C ASP A 72 3.92 22.55 -0.40
N GLY A 73 2.80 21.86 -0.24
CA GLY A 73 1.75 21.76 -1.26
C GLY A 73 1.11 23.11 -1.59
N ARG A 74 1.29 24.13 -0.76
CA ARG A 74 0.79 25.50 -0.99
C ARG A 74 1.60 26.28 -2.04
N ASP A 75 2.82 25.84 -2.33
CA ASP A 75 3.71 26.44 -3.33
C ASP A 75 3.58 25.75 -4.71
N LEU A 76 2.73 24.71 -4.82
CA LEU A 76 2.45 24.03 -6.09
C LEU A 76 1.53 24.84 -7.02
N PRO A 77 1.56 24.61 -8.36
CA PRO A 77 0.69 25.29 -9.32
C PRO A 77 -0.82 25.10 -9.06
N ARG A 78 -1.18 23.98 -8.42
CA ARG A 78 -2.49 23.70 -7.82
C ARG A 78 -2.28 23.62 -6.30
N PRO A 79 -2.50 24.71 -5.54
CA PRO A 79 -2.05 24.79 -4.17
C PRO A 79 -2.97 24.00 -3.21
N VAL A 80 -2.38 23.15 -2.38
CA VAL A 80 -3.09 22.29 -1.42
C VAL A 80 -2.54 22.40 0.01
N ASN A 81 -3.32 21.98 1.00
CA ASN A 81 -2.92 21.98 2.41
C ASN A 81 -2.00 20.82 2.84
N TYR A 82 -1.42 20.06 1.90
CA TYR A 82 -0.57 18.90 2.18
C TYR A 82 0.92 19.27 2.18
N GLU A 83 1.74 18.52 2.90
CA GLU A 83 3.19 18.75 3.01
C GLU A 83 3.96 17.41 2.96
N LEU A 84 5.00 17.35 2.13
CA LEU A 84 5.96 16.23 2.11
C LEU A 84 7.04 16.47 3.16
N LEU A 85 7.12 15.55 4.12
CA LEU A 85 8.14 15.53 5.15
C LEU A 85 9.13 14.38 4.91
N ARG A 86 10.41 14.61 5.20
CA ARG A 86 11.41 13.53 5.40
C ARG A 86 11.59 13.31 6.89
N ILE A 87 11.49 12.07 7.32
CA ILE A 87 11.66 11.68 8.73
C ILE A 87 13.16 11.65 9.04
N LEU A 88 13.53 12.22 10.19
CA LEU A 88 14.89 12.13 10.73
C LEU A 88 14.98 10.89 11.63
N PRO A 89 15.95 9.98 11.41
CA PRO A 89 16.06 8.78 12.23
C PRO A 89 16.45 9.14 13.67
N PRO A 90 15.78 8.55 14.70
CA PRO A 90 16.15 8.77 16.09
C PRO A 90 17.57 8.28 16.43
N GLU A 91 18.17 8.83 17.49
CA GLU A 91 19.51 8.45 17.95
C GLU A 91 19.63 6.93 18.16
N GLY A 92 20.56 6.30 17.44
CA GLY A 92 20.78 4.84 17.45
C GLY A 92 20.06 4.05 16.35
N MET A 93 19.27 4.70 15.49
CA MET A 93 18.90 4.17 14.17
C MET A 93 19.71 4.88 13.08
N GLU A 94 20.32 4.10 12.18
CA GLU A 94 20.95 4.59 10.96
C GLU A 94 20.12 4.13 9.76
N THR A 95 19.94 5.02 8.77
CA THR A 95 19.20 4.71 7.53
C THR A 95 20.10 4.84 6.33
N ASP A 96 20.10 3.85 5.45
CA ASP A 96 20.87 3.89 4.21
C ASP A 96 20.05 4.56 3.08
N LEU A 97 20.62 5.60 2.47
CA LEU A 97 20.00 6.28 1.32
C LEU A 97 20.02 5.40 0.05
N GLN A 98 20.80 4.32 0.04
CA GLN A 98 20.82 3.32 -1.04
C GLN A 98 19.76 2.22 -0.89
N MET A 99 18.99 2.20 0.21
CA MET A 99 17.84 1.29 0.34
C MET A 99 16.54 1.95 -0.10
N ARG A 100 15.60 1.13 -0.57
CA ARG A 100 14.30 1.56 -1.12
C ARG A 100 13.58 2.54 -0.18
N PRO A 101 13.19 3.75 -0.64
CA PRO A 101 12.47 4.70 0.21
C PRO A 101 11.04 4.26 0.54
N PHE A 102 10.59 4.64 1.74
CA PHE A 102 9.23 4.39 2.24
C PHE A 102 8.48 5.71 2.37
N VAL A 103 7.24 5.78 1.88
CA VAL A 103 6.38 6.97 1.96
C VAL A 103 5.05 6.61 2.63
N VAL A 104 4.81 7.12 3.84
CA VAL A 104 3.56 6.87 4.59
C VAL A 104 2.60 8.05 4.40
N VAL A 105 1.36 7.78 4.01
CA VAL A 105 0.32 8.76 3.69
C VAL A 105 -0.85 8.61 4.67
N ASP A 106 -1.19 9.70 5.34
CA ASP A 106 -2.06 9.69 6.52
C ASP A 106 -3.53 10.06 6.18
N PRO A 107 -4.54 9.44 6.83
CA PRO A 107 -5.95 9.65 6.49
C PRO A 107 -6.50 10.98 6.99
N ARG A 108 -6.95 11.84 6.08
CA ARG A 108 -7.73 13.07 6.37
C ARG A 108 -9.21 12.77 6.67
N ALA A 109 -9.46 11.70 7.43
CA ALA A 109 -10.78 11.21 7.83
C ALA A 109 -11.41 12.04 8.98
N GLY A 110 -11.26 13.37 8.96
CA GLY A 110 -11.75 14.29 9.99
C GLY A 110 -10.83 14.47 11.21
N HIS A 111 -9.85 13.58 11.40
CA HIS A 111 -8.76 13.72 12.36
C HIS A 111 -7.51 14.38 11.73
N GLY A 112 -6.58 14.84 12.58
CA GLY A 112 -5.30 15.42 12.19
C GLY A 112 -4.22 14.36 11.89
N PRO A 113 -3.11 14.77 11.25
CA PRO A 113 -2.07 13.88 10.79
C PRO A 113 -1.14 13.40 11.91
N GLY A 114 -0.32 12.42 11.56
CA GLY A 114 0.75 11.83 12.35
C GLY A 114 0.45 10.42 12.84
N ILE A 115 -0.66 9.80 12.43
CA ILE A 115 -1.12 8.54 13.03
C ILE A 115 -0.28 7.34 12.58
N GLY A 116 0.14 7.28 11.30
CA GLY A 116 1.10 6.32 10.76
C GLY A 116 2.54 6.45 11.32
N GLY A 117 2.78 7.46 12.17
CA GLY A 117 4.01 7.65 12.92
C GLY A 117 3.81 7.90 14.42
N PHE A 118 2.64 7.59 14.99
CA PHE A 118 2.27 7.98 16.37
C PHE A 118 3.07 7.28 17.47
N LYS A 119 3.80 6.20 17.15
CA LYS A 119 4.56 5.37 18.10
C LYS A 119 5.89 4.92 17.50
N PRO A 120 6.90 4.56 18.32
CA PRO A 120 8.12 3.89 17.85
C PRO A 120 7.88 2.53 17.16
N ASP A 121 6.72 1.92 17.40
CA ASP A 121 6.27 0.65 16.77
C ASP A 121 5.34 0.87 15.56
N SER A 122 5.27 2.08 15.01
CA SER A 122 4.47 2.42 13.81
C SER A 122 5.11 1.94 12.51
N GLU A 123 4.42 2.10 11.38
CA GLU A 123 4.92 1.78 10.05
C GLU A 123 6.24 2.49 9.75
N ILE A 124 6.33 3.79 10.06
CA ILE A 124 7.58 4.56 10.00
C ILE A 124 8.65 3.95 10.92
N GLY A 125 8.30 3.59 12.16
CA GLY A 125 9.23 2.98 13.11
C GLY A 125 9.70 1.57 12.71
N VAL A 126 8.89 0.80 11.99
CA VAL A 126 9.26 -0.50 11.41
C VAL A 126 10.26 -0.28 10.26
N ALA A 127 9.95 0.60 9.30
CA ALA A 127 10.79 0.89 8.16
C ALA A 127 12.16 1.50 8.57
N LEU A 128 12.18 2.45 9.53
CA LEU A 128 13.42 3.02 10.07
C LEU A 128 14.31 1.97 10.76
N ARG A 129 13.73 0.98 11.46
CA ARG A 129 14.51 -0.10 12.10
C ARG A 129 15.03 -1.14 11.10
N ALA A 130 14.38 -1.28 9.96
CA ALA A 130 14.92 -1.98 8.80
C ALA A 130 15.92 -1.11 7.99
N GLY A 131 16.20 0.12 8.43
CA GLY A 131 17.20 1.03 7.85
C GLY A 131 16.71 1.82 6.62
N HIS A 132 15.43 1.76 6.27
CA HIS A 132 14.91 2.43 5.08
C HIS A 132 14.76 3.95 5.27
N PRO A 133 15.05 4.77 4.25
CA PRO A 133 14.84 6.21 4.30
C PRO A 133 13.34 6.51 4.22
N CYS A 134 12.80 7.12 5.28
CA CYS A 134 11.36 7.30 5.47
C CYS A 134 10.89 8.73 5.19
N TYR A 135 9.74 8.83 4.54
CA TYR A 135 9.02 10.04 4.21
C TYR A 135 7.57 9.94 4.67
N PHE A 136 6.94 11.08 4.90
CA PHE A 136 5.56 11.17 5.36
C PHE A 136 4.83 12.29 4.64
N ILE A 137 3.65 11.99 4.10
CA ILE A 137 2.75 12.98 3.48
C ILE A 137 1.65 13.31 4.50
N GLY A 138 1.74 14.51 5.06
CA GLY A 138 0.80 15.05 6.05
C GLY A 138 -0.03 16.22 5.50
N PHE A 139 -0.94 16.75 6.32
CA PHE A 139 -1.82 17.87 5.93
C PHE A 139 -2.12 18.83 7.09
N LEU A 140 -2.32 20.10 6.75
CA LEU A 140 -2.67 21.15 7.71
C LEU A 140 -4.19 21.13 8.03
N PRO A 141 -4.65 21.68 9.17
CA PRO A 141 -6.04 21.52 9.62
C PRO A 141 -7.13 22.16 8.75
N TYR A 142 -6.76 23.04 7.81
CA TYR A 142 -7.67 23.74 6.91
C TYR A 142 -7.19 23.58 5.47
N PRO A 143 -8.10 23.40 4.49
CA PRO A 143 -7.78 23.36 3.07
C PRO A 143 -7.30 24.73 2.56
N VAL A 144 -6.63 24.74 1.41
CA VAL A 144 -6.48 25.97 0.62
C VAL A 144 -7.84 26.32 0.00
N PRO A 145 -8.26 27.61 -0.05
CA PRO A 145 -9.55 27.98 -0.66
C PRO A 145 -9.64 27.55 -2.13
N GLY A 146 -10.67 26.75 -2.46
CA GLY A 146 -10.92 26.23 -3.81
C GLY A 146 -10.27 24.86 -4.12
N GLN A 147 -9.42 24.35 -3.23
CA GLN A 147 -8.76 23.03 -3.33
C GLN A 147 -9.76 21.90 -3.61
N GLN A 148 -9.43 21.04 -4.58
CA GLN A 148 -10.17 19.83 -4.93
C GLN A 148 -9.39 18.55 -4.59
N VAL A 149 -10.08 17.41 -4.60
CA VAL A 149 -9.44 16.08 -4.43
C VAL A 149 -8.42 15.80 -5.54
N GLU A 150 -8.69 16.25 -6.77
CA GLU A 150 -7.74 16.14 -7.89
C GLU A 150 -6.44 16.90 -7.62
N ASP A 151 -6.51 18.10 -7.03
CA ASP A 151 -5.31 18.89 -6.71
C ASP A 151 -4.45 18.19 -5.65
N VAL A 152 -5.07 17.48 -4.71
CA VAL A 152 -4.36 16.67 -3.71
C VAL A 152 -3.68 15.46 -4.36
N VAL A 153 -4.35 14.77 -5.29
CA VAL A 153 -3.76 13.65 -6.05
C VAL A 153 -2.58 14.13 -6.92
N GLU A 154 -2.69 15.29 -7.56
CA GLU A 154 -1.57 15.92 -8.29
C GLU A 154 -0.43 16.36 -7.37
N ALA A 155 -0.71 16.76 -6.13
CA ALA A 155 0.30 17.04 -5.12
C ALA A 155 1.01 15.76 -4.63
N GLU A 156 0.29 14.67 -4.39
CA GLU A 156 0.88 13.36 -4.07
C GLU A 156 1.80 12.86 -5.20
N ILE A 157 1.37 13.04 -6.47
CA ILE A 157 2.19 12.80 -7.67
C ILE A 157 3.47 13.66 -7.65
N ALA A 158 3.37 14.96 -7.36
CA ALA A 158 4.53 15.85 -7.27
C ALA A 158 5.48 15.46 -6.13
N PHE A 159 4.95 15.07 -4.98
CA PHE A 159 5.73 14.62 -3.83
C PHE A 159 6.49 13.33 -4.12
N LEU A 160 5.84 12.32 -4.74
CA LEU A 160 6.54 11.08 -5.14
C LEU A 160 7.54 11.31 -6.26
N ARG A 161 7.30 12.25 -7.19
CA ARG A 161 8.30 12.68 -8.17
C ARG A 161 9.54 13.22 -7.48
N HIS A 162 9.37 14.08 -6.46
CA HIS A 162 10.48 14.60 -5.67
C HIS A 162 11.22 13.54 -4.83
N VAL A 163 10.51 12.54 -4.28
CA VAL A 163 11.16 11.39 -3.61
C VAL A 163 11.98 10.56 -4.62
N ASN A 164 11.43 10.30 -5.81
CA ASN A 164 12.15 9.61 -6.89
C ASN A 164 13.41 10.40 -7.34
N GLU A 165 13.31 11.72 -7.54
CA GLU A 165 14.46 12.59 -7.87
C GLU A 165 15.57 12.49 -6.81
N ARG A 166 15.21 12.41 -5.53
CA ARG A 166 16.14 12.32 -4.40
C ARG A 166 16.81 10.94 -4.26
N HIS A 167 16.26 9.92 -4.92
CA HIS A 167 16.76 8.54 -4.95
C HIS A 167 17.03 8.06 -6.39
N ALA A 168 17.38 8.97 -7.31
CA ALA A 168 17.50 8.68 -8.75
C ALA A 168 18.56 7.62 -9.13
N GLU A 169 19.53 7.34 -8.24
CA GLU A 169 20.52 6.26 -8.39
C GLU A 169 19.91 4.86 -8.16
N LEU A 170 18.69 4.76 -7.62
CA LEU A 170 18.01 3.50 -7.34
C LEU A 170 17.14 3.04 -8.51
N SER A 171 17.29 1.76 -8.86
CA SER A 171 16.37 1.06 -9.78
C SER A 171 15.01 0.76 -9.15
N GLU A 172 14.88 0.85 -7.83
CA GLU A 172 13.64 0.53 -7.09
C GLU A 172 12.84 1.77 -6.70
N LYS A 173 11.56 1.74 -7.03
CA LYS A 173 10.59 2.81 -6.74
C LYS A 173 10.14 2.80 -5.26
N PRO A 174 9.74 3.95 -4.70
CA PRO A 174 9.31 4.05 -3.30
C PRO A 174 8.15 3.10 -2.98
N MET A 175 8.24 2.40 -1.85
CA MET A 175 7.06 1.75 -1.27
C MET A 175 6.14 2.83 -0.70
N VAL A 176 4.84 2.74 -0.98
CA VAL A 176 3.84 3.71 -0.51
C VAL A 176 2.82 3.04 0.40
N VAL A 177 2.63 3.57 1.61
CA VAL A 177 1.63 3.10 2.58
C VAL A 177 0.48 4.08 2.62
N GLY A 178 -0.70 3.66 2.16
CA GLY A 178 -1.92 4.45 2.14
C GLY A 178 -2.90 4.01 3.23
N ASN A 179 -2.94 4.74 4.35
CA ASN A 179 -3.77 4.38 5.50
C ASN A 179 -5.22 4.85 5.34
N CYS A 180 -6.18 3.95 5.52
CA CYS A 180 -7.63 4.21 5.46
C CYS A 180 -8.01 5.08 4.24
N GLN A 181 -8.40 6.34 4.47
CA GLN A 181 -8.81 7.28 3.44
C GLN A 181 -7.68 7.62 2.45
N ALA A 182 -6.41 7.64 2.89
CA ALA A 182 -5.28 7.89 2.00
C ALA A 182 -5.05 6.73 1.02
N GLY A 183 -5.44 5.50 1.36
CA GLY A 183 -5.29 4.33 0.48
C GLY A 183 -5.99 4.49 -0.87
N TRP A 184 -7.16 5.14 -0.92
CA TRP A 184 -7.80 5.43 -2.21
C TRP A 184 -7.18 6.63 -2.95
N GLN A 185 -6.56 7.60 -2.26
CA GLN A 185 -5.84 8.70 -2.92
C GLN A 185 -4.57 8.19 -3.61
N VAL A 186 -3.78 7.41 -2.87
CA VAL A 186 -2.59 6.70 -3.38
C VAL A 186 -2.94 5.82 -4.59
N MET A 187 -4.06 5.09 -4.54
CA MET A 187 -4.54 4.29 -5.68
C MET A 187 -5.02 5.13 -6.88
N MET A 188 -5.59 6.33 -6.66
CA MET A 188 -5.87 7.28 -7.76
C MET A 188 -4.57 7.77 -8.40
N ALA A 189 -3.61 8.24 -7.59
CA ALA A 189 -2.31 8.73 -8.06
C ALA A 189 -1.55 7.66 -8.86
N ALA A 190 -1.49 6.41 -8.35
CA ALA A 190 -0.87 5.27 -9.02
C ALA A 190 -1.60 4.84 -10.30
N SER A 191 -2.89 5.14 -10.45
CA SER A 191 -3.64 4.88 -11.70
C SER A 191 -3.41 5.94 -12.80
N LEU A 192 -2.85 7.08 -12.43
CA LEU A 192 -2.54 8.21 -13.32
C LEU A 192 -1.07 8.24 -13.72
N GLU A 193 -0.14 8.01 -12.77
CA GLU A 193 1.31 8.06 -12.96
C GLU A 193 1.99 6.81 -12.37
N PRO A 194 1.74 5.59 -12.92
CA PRO A 194 2.18 4.33 -12.31
C PRO A 194 3.71 4.22 -12.15
N ASP A 195 4.50 4.83 -13.04
CA ASP A 195 5.97 4.76 -13.05
C ASP A 195 6.66 5.46 -11.85
N LEU A 196 5.89 6.15 -11.01
CA LEU A 196 6.36 6.77 -9.76
C LEU A 196 6.33 5.82 -8.55
N PHE A 197 5.56 4.73 -8.62
CA PHE A 197 5.21 3.88 -7.47
C PHE A 197 5.96 2.55 -7.47
N GLY A 198 6.56 2.21 -6.33
CA GLY A 198 6.87 0.83 -5.98
C GLY A 198 5.64 0.12 -5.42
N PRO A 199 5.79 -1.00 -4.69
CA PRO A 199 4.68 -1.68 -4.05
C PRO A 199 3.84 -0.75 -3.17
N ILE A 200 2.53 -0.97 -3.19
CA ILE A 200 1.53 -0.13 -2.53
C ILE A 200 0.85 -0.95 -1.44
N LEU A 201 1.03 -0.56 -0.18
CA LEU A 201 0.31 -1.15 0.95
C LEU A 201 -0.88 -0.26 1.31
N ILE A 202 -2.11 -0.77 1.11
CA ILE A 202 -3.32 -0.10 1.57
C ILE A 202 -3.88 -0.81 2.81
N ALA A 203 -3.92 -0.08 3.93
CA ALA A 203 -4.25 -0.62 5.24
C ALA A 203 -5.61 -0.06 5.71
N GLY A 204 -6.62 -0.92 5.83
CA GLY A 204 -7.99 -0.54 6.20
C GLY A 204 -8.64 0.44 5.20
N ALA A 205 -8.28 0.38 3.92
CA ALA A 205 -8.70 1.34 2.89
C ALA A 205 -9.93 0.86 2.10
N PRO A 206 -11.07 1.58 2.11
CA PRO A 206 -12.24 1.20 1.32
C PRO A 206 -12.06 1.60 -0.15
N LEU A 207 -12.26 0.63 -1.06
CA LEU A 207 -12.23 0.85 -2.51
C LEU A 207 -13.55 0.50 -3.21
N SER A 208 -14.38 -0.40 -2.64
CA SER A 208 -15.74 -0.69 -3.13
C SER A 208 -16.78 -0.48 -2.03
N TYR A 209 -17.38 0.71 -2.00
CA TYR A 209 -18.23 1.20 -0.91
C TYR A 209 -19.60 0.54 -0.83
N TRP A 210 -20.08 -0.05 -1.92
CA TRP A 210 -21.35 -0.79 -1.95
C TRP A 210 -21.20 -2.22 -1.39
N ALA A 211 -19.99 -2.79 -1.40
CA ALA A 211 -19.74 -4.14 -0.91
C ALA A 211 -19.93 -4.26 0.62
N GLY A 212 -20.18 -5.48 1.10
CA GLY A 212 -20.44 -5.75 2.52
C GLY A 212 -21.42 -6.89 2.75
N VAL A 213 -21.22 -7.60 3.86
CA VAL A 213 -22.13 -8.63 4.39
C VAL A 213 -23.37 -7.95 5.00
N ARG A 214 -24.56 -8.54 4.81
CA ARG A 214 -25.80 -8.06 5.45
C ARG A 214 -25.78 -8.40 6.95
N GLY A 215 -26.21 -7.46 7.78
CA GLY A 215 -26.26 -7.59 9.24
C GLY A 215 -24.98 -7.19 10.00
N GLU A 216 -23.83 -7.07 9.34
CA GLU A 216 -22.54 -6.77 9.98
C GLU A 216 -22.18 -5.27 9.92
N ALA A 217 -22.00 -4.71 8.72
CA ALA A 217 -21.43 -3.37 8.51
C ALA A 217 -22.47 -2.35 7.99
N PRO A 218 -23.24 -1.68 8.88
CA PRO A 218 -24.38 -0.84 8.48
C PRO A 218 -23.98 0.50 7.85
N MET A 219 -22.72 0.94 7.97
CA MET A 219 -22.31 2.30 7.58
C MET A 219 -22.65 2.61 6.11
N ARG A 220 -22.48 1.65 5.19
CA ARG A 220 -22.78 1.79 3.75
C ARG A 220 -24.23 2.25 3.47
N TYR A 221 -25.19 1.90 4.33
CA TYR A 221 -26.59 2.28 4.15
C TYR A 221 -26.90 3.73 4.55
N THR A 222 -26.01 4.39 5.31
CA THR A 222 -26.27 5.70 5.93
C THR A 222 -26.58 6.78 4.89
N GLY A 223 -25.83 6.84 3.79
CA GLY A 223 -26.09 7.77 2.69
C GLY A 223 -27.45 7.52 2.00
N GLY A 224 -27.96 6.29 2.03
CA GLY A 224 -29.31 5.96 1.56
C GLY A 224 -30.40 6.48 2.50
N LEU A 225 -30.22 6.36 3.82
CA LEU A 225 -31.21 6.86 4.80
C LEU A 225 -31.42 8.37 4.70
N THR A 226 -30.36 9.12 4.37
CA THR A 226 -30.38 10.59 4.30
C THR A 226 -30.87 11.11 2.95
N GLY A 227 -31.22 10.23 2.00
CA GLY A 227 -31.59 10.61 0.64
C GLY A 227 -30.41 11.10 -0.19
N GLY A 228 -29.19 10.63 0.09
CA GLY A 228 -27.98 10.96 -0.64
C GLY A 228 -27.14 12.09 -0.03
N SER A 229 -26.26 12.64 -0.87
CA SER A 229 -25.17 13.55 -0.52
C SER A 229 -25.55 15.02 -0.31
N TRP A 230 -26.83 15.39 -0.52
CA TRP A 230 -27.28 16.78 -0.40
C TRP A 230 -27.01 17.41 0.98
N MET A 231 -26.99 16.58 2.05
CA MET A 231 -26.61 17.05 3.39
C MET A 231 -25.14 17.48 3.48
N THR A 232 -24.26 16.88 2.69
CA THR A 232 -22.83 17.25 2.62
C THR A 232 -22.67 18.67 2.10
N SER A 233 -23.39 19.02 1.02
CA SER A 233 -23.52 20.41 0.55
C SER A 233 -24.13 21.32 1.62
N LEU A 234 -25.25 20.92 2.25
CA LEU A 234 -25.89 21.72 3.30
C LEU A 234 -24.95 22.07 4.47
N PHE A 235 -24.25 21.10 5.04
CA PHE A 235 -23.32 21.34 6.15
C PHE A 235 -22.10 22.15 5.72
N SER A 236 -21.66 22.02 4.46
CA SER A 236 -20.58 22.84 3.89
C SER A 236 -21.02 24.29 3.66
N ASP A 237 -22.24 24.51 3.18
CA ASP A 237 -22.81 25.83 2.95
C ASP A 237 -23.10 26.56 4.28
N LEU A 238 -23.62 25.86 5.29
CA LEU A 238 -23.73 26.37 6.67
C LEU A 238 -22.35 26.64 7.31
N GLY A 239 -21.33 25.92 6.86
CA GLY A 239 -19.94 26.07 7.26
C GLY A 239 -19.14 27.09 6.45
N ASP A 240 -19.81 27.95 5.66
CA ASP A 240 -19.20 28.99 4.81
C ASP A 240 -18.22 28.41 3.78
N GLY A 241 -18.68 27.42 3.02
CA GLY A 241 -17.89 26.68 2.02
C GLY A 241 -16.96 25.63 2.60
N THR A 242 -16.97 25.39 3.92
CA THR A 242 -16.10 24.43 4.60
C THR A 242 -16.89 23.39 5.38
N PHE A 243 -16.51 22.12 5.27
CA PHE A 243 -17.10 21.02 6.01
C PHE A 243 -16.31 20.72 7.29
N ASP A 244 -17.04 20.61 8.40
CA ASP A 244 -16.46 20.33 9.72
C ASP A 244 -16.19 18.82 9.88
N GLY A 245 -14.92 18.42 9.95
CA GLY A 245 -14.50 17.03 10.14
C GLY A 245 -15.02 16.39 11.43
N ALA A 246 -15.51 17.19 12.40
CA ALA A 246 -16.17 16.66 13.59
C ALA A 246 -17.46 15.89 13.31
N TRP A 247 -18.12 16.09 12.17
CA TRP A 247 -19.22 15.24 11.73
C TRP A 247 -18.73 13.85 11.27
N LEU A 248 -17.52 13.73 10.71
CA LEU A 248 -16.92 12.43 10.34
C LEU A 248 -16.52 11.66 11.61
N VAL A 249 -15.86 12.33 12.57
CA VAL A 249 -15.52 11.74 13.87
C VAL A 249 -16.78 11.26 14.60
N GLN A 250 -17.86 12.05 14.59
CA GLN A 250 -19.13 11.66 15.18
C GLN A 250 -19.78 10.43 14.48
N ASN A 251 -19.59 10.26 13.17
CA ASN A 251 -20.07 9.05 12.48
C ASN A 251 -19.32 7.79 12.96
N PHE A 252 -18.00 7.85 13.13
CA PHE A 252 -17.24 6.73 13.73
C PHE A 252 -17.63 6.46 15.19
N GLU A 253 -17.83 7.50 15.99
CA GLU A 253 -18.30 7.38 17.38
C GLU A 253 -19.69 6.74 17.49
N ASN A 254 -20.55 6.92 16.48
CA ASN A 254 -21.89 6.33 16.41
C ASN A 254 -21.90 4.84 16.04
N LEU A 255 -20.81 4.27 15.50
CA LEU A 255 -20.73 2.82 15.22
C LEU A 255 -20.78 2.01 16.52
N ASN A 256 -20.00 2.42 17.52
CA ASN A 256 -19.89 1.72 18.79
C ASN A 256 -20.35 2.63 19.97
N PRO A 257 -21.66 2.86 20.11
CA PRO A 257 -22.21 3.76 21.14
C PRO A 257 -21.93 3.26 22.57
N ALA A 258 -21.80 1.95 22.75
CA ALA A 258 -21.42 1.37 24.05
C ALA A 258 -19.98 1.74 24.43
N ASN A 259 -19.04 1.73 23.49
CA ASN A 259 -17.67 2.20 23.73
C ASN A 259 -17.64 3.72 23.96
N THR A 260 -18.21 4.49 23.03
CA THR A 260 -18.21 5.96 23.01
C THR A 260 -18.81 6.57 24.28
N TYR A 261 -20.06 6.21 24.61
CA TYR A 261 -20.81 6.85 25.68
C TYR A 261 -20.58 6.23 27.06
N TRP A 262 -20.06 5.01 27.14
CA TRP A 262 -19.92 4.28 28.40
C TRP A 262 -18.56 3.61 28.60
N THR A 263 -18.27 2.53 27.89
CA THR A 263 -17.18 1.58 28.22
C THR A 263 -15.80 2.24 28.27
N LYS A 264 -15.49 3.15 27.32
CA LYS A 264 -14.23 3.92 27.30
C LYS A 264 -14.09 4.81 28.53
N GLN A 265 -15.17 5.50 28.90
CA GLN A 265 -15.21 6.45 30.02
C GLN A 265 -15.24 5.72 31.37
N TYR A 266 -16.03 4.66 31.48
CA TYR A 266 -16.09 3.78 32.65
C TYR A 266 -14.76 3.07 32.88
N ARG A 267 -14.05 2.61 31.84
CA ARG A 267 -12.70 2.06 31.97
C ARG A 267 -11.75 3.08 32.57
N LEU A 268 -11.72 4.32 32.06
CA LEU A 268 -10.92 5.38 32.67
C LEU A 268 -11.31 5.64 34.14
N TYR A 269 -12.59 5.82 34.46
CA TYR A 269 -13.04 6.07 35.83
C TYR A 269 -12.72 4.90 36.79
N SER A 270 -12.91 3.66 36.33
CA SER A 270 -12.72 2.46 37.14
C SER A 270 -11.25 2.06 37.32
N GLN A 271 -10.36 2.50 36.43
CA GLN A 271 -8.91 2.22 36.44
C GLN A 271 -8.09 3.53 36.44
N VAL A 272 -8.63 4.61 37.01
CA VAL A 272 -8.09 5.98 36.87
C VAL A 272 -6.65 6.15 37.38
N ASP A 273 -6.25 5.29 38.31
CA ASP A 273 -4.90 5.25 38.89
C ASP A 273 -3.83 4.68 37.92
N THR A 274 -4.23 4.07 36.79
CA THR A 274 -3.32 3.47 35.78
C THR A 274 -3.67 3.77 34.32
N GLU A 275 -4.95 3.96 33.97
CA GLU A 275 -5.44 4.15 32.60
C GLU A 275 -5.27 5.60 32.09
N ALA A 276 -5.03 6.56 32.99
CA ALA A 276 -5.06 7.99 32.70
C ALA A 276 -4.11 8.45 31.58
N GLU A 277 -2.90 7.92 31.50
CA GLU A 277 -1.89 8.38 30.53
C GLU A 277 -2.20 7.83 29.13
N ARG A 278 -2.46 6.52 29.02
CA ARG A 278 -2.90 5.85 27.78
C ARG A 278 -4.15 6.49 27.18
N TYR A 279 -5.09 6.92 28.02
CA TYR A 279 -6.29 7.63 27.60
C TYR A 279 -5.96 9.04 27.06
N LEU A 280 -5.10 9.80 27.73
CA LEU A 280 -4.70 11.15 27.30
C LEU A 280 -3.89 11.13 25.99
N GLU A 281 -3.04 10.13 25.80
CA GLU A 281 -2.32 9.89 24.53
C GLU A 281 -3.31 9.69 23.37
N PHE A 282 -4.28 8.78 23.54
CA PHE A 282 -5.30 8.53 22.52
C PHE A 282 -6.16 9.78 22.22
N GLU A 283 -6.61 10.48 23.27
CA GLU A 283 -7.47 11.66 23.11
C GLU A 283 -6.75 12.86 22.49
N ARG A 284 -5.41 12.93 22.53
CA ARG A 284 -4.63 13.95 21.83
C ARG A 284 -4.89 13.89 20.31
N TRP A 285 -4.88 12.68 19.74
CA TRP A 285 -5.21 12.47 18.34
C TRP A 285 -6.71 12.54 18.07
N TRP A 286 -7.54 11.83 18.86
CA TRP A 286 -8.99 11.78 18.67
C TRP A 286 -9.67 13.16 18.77
N GLY A 287 -9.12 14.06 19.59
CA GLY A 287 -9.58 15.45 19.69
C GLY A 287 -9.13 16.36 18.54
N GLY A 288 -8.17 15.94 17.71
CA GLY A 288 -7.51 16.73 16.65
C GLY A 288 -8.36 16.94 15.40
N HIS A 289 -9.55 17.51 15.54
CA HIS A 289 -10.53 17.67 14.45
C HIS A 289 -10.09 18.67 13.36
N VAL A 290 -9.98 18.23 12.10
CA VAL A 290 -9.66 19.07 10.93
C VAL A 290 -10.89 19.49 10.11
N VAL A 291 -10.66 20.26 9.04
CA VAL A 291 -11.67 20.81 8.14
C VAL A 291 -11.41 20.36 6.69
N LEU A 292 -12.48 20.14 5.93
CA LEU A 292 -12.45 19.86 4.50
C LEU A 292 -13.10 20.99 3.71
N GLY A 293 -12.69 21.19 2.47
CA GLY A 293 -13.39 22.05 1.52
C GLY A 293 -14.76 21.44 1.20
N GLY A 294 -15.79 22.26 1.02
CA GLY A 294 -17.14 21.79 0.73
C GLY A 294 -17.19 20.93 -0.54
N ASP A 295 -16.46 21.34 -1.58
CA ASP A 295 -16.36 20.60 -2.84
C ASP A 295 -15.52 19.31 -2.67
N GLU A 296 -14.47 19.31 -1.83
CA GLU A 296 -13.68 18.10 -1.53
C GLU A 296 -14.54 16.98 -0.95
N ILE A 297 -15.27 17.26 0.14
CA ILE A 297 -16.10 16.26 0.81
C ILE A 297 -17.31 15.87 -0.07
N GLN A 298 -17.83 16.80 -0.86
CA GLN A 298 -18.92 16.52 -1.79
C GLN A 298 -18.46 15.58 -2.91
N TYR A 299 -17.27 15.81 -3.48
CA TYR A 299 -16.64 14.93 -4.47
C TYR A 299 -16.38 13.53 -3.89
N ILE A 300 -15.89 13.45 -2.64
CA ILE A 300 -15.68 12.17 -1.92
C ILE A 300 -17.01 11.42 -1.75
N VAL A 301 -18.06 12.08 -1.26
CA VAL A 301 -19.34 11.40 -1.01
C VAL A 301 -20.05 11.02 -2.30
N ASP A 302 -20.05 11.90 -3.32
CA ASP A 302 -20.71 11.63 -4.62
C ASP A 302 -20.01 10.50 -5.39
N ASN A 303 -18.67 10.54 -5.51
CA ASN A 303 -17.96 9.58 -6.36
C ASN A 303 -17.61 8.27 -5.64
N LEU A 304 -17.32 8.31 -4.33
CA LEU A 304 -16.89 7.13 -3.59
C LEU A 304 -18.05 6.48 -2.84
N PHE A 305 -18.50 7.09 -1.73
CA PHE A 305 -19.47 6.50 -0.82
C PHE A 305 -20.83 6.21 -1.45
N VAL A 306 -21.36 7.14 -2.24
CA VAL A 306 -22.69 7.00 -2.87
C VAL A 306 -22.58 6.40 -4.27
N GLY A 307 -21.68 6.90 -5.12
CA GLY A 307 -21.60 6.51 -6.53
C GLY A 307 -20.73 5.28 -6.84
N ASN A 308 -19.83 4.87 -5.94
CA ASN A 308 -18.86 3.78 -6.12
C ASN A 308 -18.13 3.79 -7.48
N ARG A 309 -17.72 4.99 -7.91
CA ARG A 309 -17.18 5.28 -9.25
C ARG A 309 -15.71 4.91 -9.41
N LEU A 310 -14.97 4.74 -8.31
CA LEU A 310 -13.56 4.37 -8.32
C LEU A 310 -13.37 2.91 -8.77
N SER A 311 -14.01 1.96 -8.09
CA SER A 311 -13.94 0.54 -8.45
C SER A 311 -14.65 0.19 -9.77
N THR A 312 -15.36 1.12 -10.39
CA THR A 312 -16.01 0.94 -11.71
C THR A 312 -15.36 1.76 -12.82
N ALA A 313 -14.18 2.34 -12.55
CA ALA A 313 -13.38 3.18 -13.46
C ALA A 313 -14.18 4.32 -14.12
N GLN A 314 -15.16 4.87 -13.41
CA GLN A 314 -16.06 5.93 -13.89
C GLN A 314 -15.52 7.34 -13.61
N MET A 315 -14.48 7.48 -12.78
CA MET A 315 -13.89 8.76 -12.42
C MET A 315 -12.93 9.26 -13.51
N VAL A 316 -12.99 10.57 -13.78
CA VAL A 316 -12.20 11.27 -14.81
C VAL A 316 -11.78 12.62 -14.24
N THR A 317 -10.53 13.01 -14.47
CA THR A 317 -9.93 14.29 -14.05
C THR A 317 -10.33 15.44 -14.99
N SER A 318 -10.07 16.68 -14.56
CA SER A 318 -10.40 17.91 -15.32
C SER A 318 -9.70 18.01 -16.69
N ASP A 319 -8.56 17.33 -16.87
CA ASP A 319 -7.83 17.24 -18.13
C ASP A 319 -8.25 16.04 -19.02
N GLY A 320 -9.13 15.16 -18.52
CA GLY A 320 -9.67 14.02 -19.25
C GLY A 320 -8.97 12.69 -19.02
N ARG A 321 -7.92 12.60 -18.18
CA ARG A 321 -7.36 11.30 -17.77
C ARG A 321 -8.41 10.50 -16.98
N ARG A 322 -8.55 9.21 -17.29
CA ARG A 322 -9.44 8.29 -16.56
C ARG A 322 -8.70 7.67 -15.38
N ILE A 323 -9.30 7.74 -14.22
CA ILE A 323 -8.89 6.99 -13.03
C ILE A 323 -9.45 5.58 -13.17
N ASP A 324 -8.57 4.61 -13.43
CA ASP A 324 -8.89 3.19 -13.62
C ASP A 324 -7.79 2.37 -12.93
N LEU A 325 -8.10 1.65 -11.84
CA LEU A 325 -7.06 0.97 -11.03
C LEU A 325 -6.38 -0.20 -11.78
N ARG A 326 -6.89 -0.56 -12.97
CA ARG A 326 -6.24 -1.50 -13.92
C ARG A 326 -5.02 -0.88 -14.63
N ASN A 327 -4.80 0.43 -14.49
CA ASN A 327 -3.59 1.12 -14.94
C ASN A 327 -2.40 0.98 -13.96
N VAL A 328 -2.65 0.58 -12.70
CA VAL A 328 -1.59 0.38 -11.71
C VAL A 328 -0.72 -0.81 -12.13
N ARG A 329 0.61 -0.64 -12.11
CA ARG A 329 1.61 -1.66 -12.51
C ARG A 329 2.44 -2.21 -11.34
N SER A 330 2.29 -1.60 -10.18
CA SER A 330 3.06 -1.87 -8.98
C SER A 330 2.24 -2.77 -8.04
N PRO A 331 2.82 -3.82 -7.41
CA PRO A 331 2.06 -4.76 -6.60
C PRO A 331 1.28 -4.10 -5.46
N VAL A 332 -0.01 -4.44 -5.35
CA VAL A 332 -0.92 -3.87 -4.36
C VAL A 332 -1.15 -4.89 -3.23
N VAL A 333 -0.77 -4.51 -2.01
CA VAL A 333 -1.01 -5.26 -0.77
C VAL A 333 -2.21 -4.67 -0.06
N VAL A 334 -3.27 -5.46 0.13
CA VAL A 334 -4.49 -5.06 0.82
C VAL A 334 -4.53 -5.68 2.21
N PHE A 335 -4.36 -4.88 3.27
CA PHE A 335 -4.45 -5.34 4.66
C PHE A 335 -5.80 -4.92 5.27
N CYS A 336 -6.63 -5.89 5.65
CA CYS A 336 -7.97 -5.69 6.18
C CYS A 336 -8.29 -6.69 7.30
N SER A 337 -9.41 -6.52 8.00
CA SER A 337 -9.79 -7.43 9.09
C SER A 337 -11.29 -7.54 9.28
N TRP A 338 -11.77 -8.73 9.66
CA TRP A 338 -13.16 -8.95 10.09
C TRP A 338 -13.52 -8.23 11.40
N GLY A 339 -12.55 -7.71 12.15
CA GLY A 339 -12.80 -6.80 13.27
C GLY A 339 -13.12 -5.36 12.86
N ASP A 340 -13.03 -5.01 11.58
CA ASP A 340 -13.15 -3.64 11.09
C ASP A 340 -14.60 -3.24 10.73
N ASP A 341 -15.29 -2.62 11.70
CA ASP A 341 -16.64 -2.01 11.54
C ASP A 341 -16.69 -0.85 10.50
N ILE A 342 -15.53 -0.34 10.05
CA ILE A 342 -15.40 0.82 9.13
C ILE A 342 -15.05 0.37 7.71
N THR A 343 -14.10 -0.57 7.57
CA THR A 343 -13.63 -1.10 6.29
C THR A 343 -13.48 -2.63 6.36
N PRO A 344 -14.60 -3.36 6.40
CA PRO A 344 -14.57 -4.81 6.43
C PRO A 344 -14.02 -5.38 5.10
N PRO A 345 -13.55 -6.63 5.07
CA PRO A 345 -12.89 -7.22 3.88
C PRO A 345 -13.66 -7.07 2.55
N PRO A 346 -15.00 -7.18 2.48
CA PRO A 346 -15.75 -6.85 1.27
C PRO A 346 -15.46 -5.47 0.67
N GLN A 347 -15.27 -4.44 1.48
CA GLN A 347 -15.04 -3.06 1.00
C GLN A 347 -13.58 -2.81 0.61
N ALA A 348 -12.66 -3.50 1.26
CA ALA A 348 -11.23 -3.49 0.92
C ALA A 348 -10.92 -4.30 -0.36
N LEU A 349 -11.70 -5.35 -0.66
CA LEU A 349 -11.40 -6.32 -1.73
C LEU A 349 -12.40 -6.34 -2.89
N GLY A 350 -13.64 -5.87 -2.70
CA GLY A 350 -14.69 -5.93 -3.71
C GLY A 350 -14.39 -5.15 -5.01
N TRP A 351 -13.41 -4.25 -4.99
CA TRP A 351 -12.95 -3.53 -6.18
C TRP A 351 -12.29 -4.46 -7.21
N VAL A 352 -11.68 -5.55 -6.76
CA VAL A 352 -11.11 -6.59 -7.65
C VAL A 352 -12.23 -7.21 -8.48
N ARG A 353 -13.37 -7.54 -7.84
CA ARG A 353 -14.54 -8.12 -8.50
C ARG A 353 -15.31 -7.13 -9.39
N ASP A 354 -15.18 -5.83 -9.11
CA ASP A 354 -15.80 -4.77 -9.92
C ASP A 354 -15.04 -4.48 -11.22
N LEU A 355 -13.70 -4.51 -11.16
CA LEU A 355 -12.82 -4.18 -12.29
C LEU A 355 -12.49 -5.38 -13.17
N TYR A 356 -12.27 -6.56 -12.60
CA TYR A 356 -11.77 -7.74 -13.31
C TYR A 356 -12.86 -8.82 -13.44
N GLU A 357 -13.01 -9.40 -14.64
CA GLU A 357 -13.97 -10.48 -14.85
C GLU A 357 -13.51 -11.82 -14.23
N GLY A 358 -12.19 -12.09 -14.24
CA GLY A 358 -11.58 -13.30 -13.68
C GLY A 358 -10.06 -13.15 -13.50
N SER A 359 -9.38 -14.20 -13.03
CA SER A 359 -7.93 -14.12 -12.74
C SER A 359 -7.05 -13.89 -13.98
N ASP A 360 -7.51 -14.28 -15.17
CA ASP A 360 -6.82 -14.01 -16.44
C ASP A 360 -6.88 -12.52 -16.84
N ASP A 361 -7.88 -11.79 -16.35
CA ASP A 361 -8.02 -10.34 -16.55
C ASP A 361 -6.98 -9.59 -15.70
N ILE A 362 -6.83 -9.97 -14.43
CA ILE A 362 -5.75 -9.45 -13.54
C ILE A 362 -4.37 -9.66 -14.18
N VAL A 363 -4.15 -10.85 -14.75
CA VAL A 363 -2.95 -11.23 -15.50
C VAL A 363 -2.73 -10.36 -16.75
N ALA A 364 -3.77 -10.16 -17.56
CA ALA A 364 -3.69 -9.39 -18.81
C ALA A 364 -3.50 -7.87 -18.61
N ASN A 365 -3.82 -7.34 -17.42
CA ASN A 365 -3.50 -5.97 -17.01
C ASN A 365 -2.15 -5.88 -16.24
N GLU A 366 -1.37 -6.96 -16.21
CA GLU A 366 -0.04 -7.03 -15.60
C GLU A 366 -0.01 -6.73 -14.08
N GLN A 367 -1.13 -6.94 -13.38
CA GLN A 367 -1.33 -6.54 -11.99
C GLN A 367 -1.08 -7.66 -10.97
N THR A 368 -0.32 -7.39 -9.92
CA THR A 368 -0.12 -8.29 -8.76
C THR A 368 -0.93 -7.77 -7.57
N ILE A 369 -1.89 -8.55 -7.10
CA ILE A 369 -2.73 -8.22 -5.94
C ILE A 369 -2.48 -9.23 -4.83
N VAL A 370 -1.95 -8.78 -3.71
CA VAL A 370 -1.81 -9.53 -2.47
C VAL A 370 -2.87 -9.05 -1.49
N TYR A 371 -3.54 -9.95 -0.77
CA TYR A 371 -4.44 -9.57 0.32
C TYR A 371 -4.18 -10.37 1.59
N CYS A 372 -4.33 -9.70 2.74
CA CYS A 372 -4.28 -10.31 4.05
C CYS A 372 -5.55 -9.95 4.83
N VAL A 373 -6.26 -10.97 5.32
CA VAL A 373 -7.46 -10.83 6.15
C VAL A 373 -7.13 -11.30 7.56
N HIS A 374 -7.20 -10.41 8.54
CA HIS A 374 -7.04 -10.77 9.94
C HIS A 374 -8.40 -10.97 10.63
N ASP A 375 -8.51 -11.87 11.61
CA ASP A 375 -9.81 -12.26 12.21
C ASP A 375 -10.49 -11.20 13.08
N SER A 376 -9.73 -10.36 13.79
CA SER A 376 -10.25 -9.67 14.98
C SER A 376 -9.64 -8.29 15.29
N THR A 377 -8.98 -7.67 14.32
CA THR A 377 -8.34 -6.36 14.50
C THR A 377 -9.30 -5.25 14.09
N GLY A 378 -9.74 -4.43 15.05
CA GLY A 378 -10.54 -3.25 14.74
C GLY A 378 -9.75 -2.20 13.96
N HIS A 379 -10.43 -1.40 13.14
CA HIS A 379 -9.87 -0.42 12.18
C HIS A 379 -8.53 0.22 12.58
N LEU A 380 -8.50 0.96 13.70
CA LEU A 380 -7.29 1.65 14.17
C LEU A 380 -6.15 0.68 14.49
N GLY A 381 -6.46 -0.53 14.94
CA GLY A 381 -5.47 -1.57 15.21
C GLY A 381 -4.81 -2.14 13.95
N ILE A 382 -5.26 -1.79 12.74
CA ILE A 382 -4.62 -2.20 11.47
C ILE A 382 -3.34 -1.39 11.23
N PHE A 383 -3.40 -0.07 11.40
CA PHE A 383 -2.28 0.86 11.12
C PHE A 383 -1.69 1.54 12.38
N VAL A 384 -2.46 1.71 13.45
CA VAL A 384 -1.99 2.30 14.72
C VAL A 384 -1.49 1.20 15.67
N SER A 385 -0.18 1.14 15.89
CA SER A 385 0.53 -0.01 16.46
C SER A 385 -0.18 -0.68 17.65
N GLY A 386 -0.78 -1.84 17.37
CA GLY A 386 -1.13 -2.85 18.36
C GLY A 386 -0.07 -3.96 18.40
N SER A 387 -0.18 -4.86 19.38
CA SER A 387 0.70 -6.05 19.46
C SER A 387 0.44 -7.10 18.37
N VAL A 388 -0.67 -6.96 17.64
CA VAL A 388 -1.00 -7.70 16.41
C VAL A 388 -0.28 -7.00 15.25
N SER A 389 -0.94 -6.06 14.55
CA SER A 389 -0.51 -5.29 13.35
C SER A 389 0.99 -4.99 13.19
N ARG A 390 1.71 -4.69 14.28
CA ARG A 390 3.18 -4.57 14.25
C ARG A 390 3.85 -5.78 13.61
N LYS A 391 3.35 -7.00 13.86
CA LYS A 391 3.84 -8.25 13.28
C LYS A 391 3.62 -8.26 11.77
N GLU A 392 2.39 -8.09 11.31
CA GLU A 392 2.04 -8.10 9.88
C GLU A 392 2.82 -7.02 9.12
N HIS A 393 2.89 -5.80 9.64
CA HIS A 393 3.70 -4.72 9.06
C HIS A 393 5.21 -4.97 9.07
N THR A 394 5.73 -5.64 10.11
CA THR A 394 7.13 -6.07 10.14
C THR A 394 7.40 -7.07 9.02
N GLU A 395 6.56 -8.10 8.88
CA GLU A 395 6.76 -9.11 7.85
C GLU A 395 6.55 -8.56 6.43
N PHE A 396 5.56 -7.70 6.20
CA PHE A 396 5.38 -7.02 4.90
C PHE A 396 6.61 -6.18 4.54
N THR A 397 7.12 -5.36 5.47
CA THR A 397 8.37 -4.60 5.28
C THR A 397 9.53 -5.54 4.97
N ALA A 398 9.65 -6.61 5.75
CA ALA A 398 10.76 -7.56 5.69
C ALA A 398 10.73 -8.51 4.47
N ASN A 399 9.61 -8.57 3.76
CA ASN A 399 9.38 -9.33 2.54
C ASN A 399 9.01 -8.43 1.34
N MET A 400 9.18 -7.11 1.43
CA MET A 400 8.70 -6.19 0.40
C MET A 400 9.37 -6.42 -0.97
N ASP A 401 10.67 -6.71 -0.96
CA ASP A 401 11.41 -7.10 -2.17
C ASP A 401 10.93 -8.42 -2.79
N TYR A 402 10.24 -9.29 -2.02
CA TYR A 402 9.61 -10.50 -2.54
C TYR A 402 8.20 -10.19 -3.10
N ILE A 403 7.44 -9.32 -2.44
CA ILE A 403 6.15 -8.84 -2.96
C ILE A 403 6.32 -8.07 -4.28
N ASP A 404 7.38 -7.27 -4.41
CA ASP A 404 7.74 -6.51 -5.62
C ASP A 404 8.04 -7.40 -6.85
N VAL A 405 8.37 -8.67 -6.62
CA VAL A 405 8.72 -9.65 -7.65
C VAL A 405 7.72 -10.79 -7.78
N LEU A 406 6.64 -10.77 -6.99
CA LEU A 406 5.52 -11.69 -7.18
C LEU A 406 4.92 -11.49 -8.57
N PRO A 407 4.73 -12.57 -9.34
CA PRO A 407 4.19 -12.47 -10.69
C PRO A 407 2.69 -12.11 -10.67
N PRO A 408 2.16 -11.47 -11.71
CA PRO A 408 0.77 -11.00 -11.72
C PRO A 408 -0.33 -12.07 -11.59
N GLY A 409 -1.35 -11.70 -10.82
CA GLY A 409 -2.39 -12.58 -10.28
C GLY A 409 -2.92 -12.08 -8.93
N LEU A 410 -3.84 -12.85 -8.35
CA LEU A 410 -4.41 -12.62 -7.02
C LEU A 410 -3.83 -13.64 -6.03
N TYR A 411 -3.39 -13.17 -4.87
CA TYR A 411 -2.73 -13.94 -3.83
C TYR A 411 -3.32 -13.61 -2.46
N GLU A 412 -3.67 -14.64 -1.69
CA GLU A 412 -3.91 -14.53 -0.26
C GLU A 412 -2.58 -14.68 0.48
N THR A 413 -2.37 -13.93 1.56
CA THR A 413 -1.19 -14.09 2.41
C THR A 413 -1.52 -14.19 3.90
N THR A 414 -0.84 -15.14 4.55
CA THR A 414 -1.03 -15.55 5.94
C THR A 414 0.30 -15.56 6.66
N VAL A 415 0.31 -15.08 7.91
CA VAL A 415 1.55 -14.93 8.71
C VAL A 415 1.64 -16.02 9.79
N SER A 416 2.18 -17.18 9.43
CA SER A 416 2.40 -18.32 10.33
C SER A 416 3.63 -18.12 11.23
N ARG A 417 3.91 -19.07 12.14
CA ARG A 417 5.21 -19.12 12.84
C ARG A 417 6.22 -20.02 12.14
N ALA A 418 7.49 -19.65 12.30
CA ALA A 418 8.60 -20.46 11.83
C ALA A 418 8.75 -21.81 12.57
N ASP A 419 8.26 -21.95 13.82
CA ASP A 419 8.30 -23.20 14.59
C ASP A 419 7.11 -24.15 14.34
N GLU A 420 6.16 -23.76 13.48
CA GLU A 420 5.00 -24.57 13.09
C GLU A 420 5.26 -25.39 11.80
N HIS A 421 6.47 -25.30 11.23
CA HIS A 421 6.88 -25.95 9.97
C HIS A 421 8.17 -26.79 10.13
N ASP A 422 8.23 -27.95 9.47
CA ASP A 422 9.44 -28.78 9.40
C ASP A 422 10.49 -28.16 8.45
N GLY A 423 11.69 -27.82 8.93
CA GLY A 423 12.79 -27.33 8.09
C GLY A 423 13.99 -26.72 8.82
N GLU A 424 14.90 -26.11 8.06
CA GLU A 424 16.02 -25.30 8.56
C GLU A 424 15.52 -24.11 9.40
N PRO A 425 16.20 -23.74 10.50
CA PRO A 425 15.78 -22.66 11.39
C PRO A 425 15.88 -21.30 10.71
N VAL A 426 14.77 -20.55 10.71
CA VAL A 426 14.71 -19.16 10.23
C VAL A 426 15.29 -18.22 11.29
N GLU A 427 15.96 -17.13 10.88
CA GLU A 427 16.43 -16.07 11.79
C GLU A 427 15.28 -15.20 12.39
N ARG A 428 14.03 -15.49 12.03
CA ARG A 428 12.81 -14.72 12.37
C ARG A 428 11.76 -15.65 12.97
N ASP A 429 10.92 -15.10 13.84
CA ASP A 429 9.85 -15.83 14.56
C ASP A 429 8.68 -16.26 13.65
N TYR A 430 8.53 -15.64 12.48
CA TYR A 430 7.35 -15.74 11.61
C TYR A 430 7.72 -15.91 10.13
N LEU A 431 6.75 -16.34 9.32
CA LEU A 431 6.87 -16.55 7.88
C LEU A 431 5.64 -15.93 7.17
N LEU A 432 5.85 -15.33 5.99
CA LEU A 432 4.77 -14.95 5.07
C LEU A 432 4.61 -16.04 4.00
N GLU A 433 3.44 -16.66 3.97
CA GLU A 433 3.03 -17.60 2.92
C GLU A 433 2.15 -16.89 1.90
N PHE A 434 2.27 -17.25 0.61
CA PHE A 434 1.48 -16.66 -0.48
C PHE A 434 0.76 -17.77 -1.26
N THR A 435 -0.57 -17.77 -1.16
CA THR A 435 -1.46 -18.75 -1.81
C THR A 435 -2.16 -18.11 -3.00
N PRO A 436 -1.96 -18.58 -4.25
CA PRO A 436 -2.70 -18.08 -5.40
C PRO A 436 -4.21 -18.32 -5.26
N ARG A 437 -5.04 -17.35 -5.71
CA ARG A 437 -6.51 -17.40 -5.61
C ARG A 437 -7.22 -17.05 -6.92
N GLY A 438 -8.38 -17.65 -7.12
CA GLY A 438 -9.37 -17.26 -8.11
C GLY A 438 -10.14 -16.00 -7.70
N VAL A 439 -10.55 -15.18 -8.67
CA VAL A 439 -11.52 -14.08 -8.43
C VAL A 439 -12.86 -14.64 -7.92
N ASP A 440 -13.24 -15.86 -8.31
CA ASP A 440 -14.46 -16.52 -7.82
C ASP A 440 -14.31 -17.06 -6.38
N GLU A 441 -13.08 -17.35 -5.91
CA GLU A 441 -12.83 -17.66 -4.48
C GLU A 441 -12.99 -16.39 -3.62
N LEU A 442 -12.66 -15.22 -4.17
CA LEU A 442 -12.81 -13.93 -3.50
C LEU A 442 -14.30 -13.57 -3.24
N ASP A 443 -15.25 -14.13 -4.00
CA ASP A 443 -16.68 -13.95 -3.76
C ASP A 443 -17.14 -14.58 -2.41
N GLU A 444 -16.40 -15.53 -1.82
CA GLU A 444 -16.66 -16.01 -0.43
C GLU A 444 -16.41 -14.91 0.62
N VAL A 445 -15.39 -14.09 0.39
CA VAL A 445 -15.00 -12.97 1.26
C VAL A 445 -15.86 -11.73 0.98
N VAL A 446 -16.13 -11.43 -0.30
CA VAL A 446 -16.84 -10.20 -0.73
C VAL A 446 -18.37 -10.33 -0.59
N GLN A 447 -18.91 -11.55 -0.72
CA GLN A 447 -20.35 -11.86 -0.64
C GLN A 447 -21.22 -10.96 -1.53
N HIS A 448 -20.85 -10.93 -2.82
CA HIS A 448 -21.44 -10.06 -3.82
C HIS A 448 -22.96 -10.30 -4.03
N SER A 449 -23.72 -9.21 -4.23
CA SER A 449 -25.20 -9.24 -4.30
C SER A 449 -25.74 -8.28 -5.36
N VAL A 450 -26.14 -8.82 -6.53
CA VAL A 450 -26.65 -8.06 -7.68
C VAL A 450 -27.96 -7.30 -7.37
N GLU A 451 -28.77 -7.79 -6.44
CA GLU A 451 -29.91 -7.01 -5.95
C GLU A 451 -29.45 -5.76 -5.19
N ASP A 452 -28.44 -5.89 -4.32
CA ASP A 452 -27.98 -4.79 -3.49
C ASP A 452 -27.25 -3.74 -4.34
N ASP A 453 -26.50 -4.15 -5.37
CA ASP A 453 -26.02 -3.27 -6.43
C ASP A 453 -27.14 -2.40 -7.02
N THR A 454 -28.28 -3.01 -7.34
CA THR A 454 -29.45 -2.29 -7.89
C THR A 454 -30.06 -1.35 -6.86
N ARG A 455 -30.08 -1.72 -5.57
CA ARG A 455 -30.51 -0.85 -4.46
C ARG A 455 -29.57 0.35 -4.29
N PHE A 456 -28.26 0.16 -4.30
CA PHE A 456 -27.27 1.23 -4.21
C PHE A 456 -27.27 2.14 -5.46
N ALA A 457 -27.42 1.58 -6.67
CA ALA A 457 -27.61 2.37 -7.89
C ALA A 457 -28.87 3.25 -7.81
N THR A 458 -29.94 2.77 -7.17
CA THR A 458 -31.16 3.54 -6.91
C THR A 458 -30.89 4.72 -5.96
N VAL A 459 -30.09 4.50 -4.91
CA VAL A 459 -29.62 5.57 -4.01
C VAL A 459 -28.77 6.59 -4.76
N ALA A 460 -27.85 6.16 -5.63
CA ALA A 460 -27.00 7.06 -6.39
C ALA A 460 -27.83 7.99 -7.30
N ARG A 461 -28.82 7.45 -8.03
CA ARG A 461 -29.73 8.28 -8.84
C ARG A 461 -30.59 9.22 -8.00
N LEU A 462 -31.12 8.75 -6.86
CA LEU A 462 -31.91 9.61 -5.97
C LEU A 462 -31.03 10.72 -5.34
N SER A 463 -29.77 10.43 -5.06
CA SER A 463 -28.78 11.40 -4.57
C SER A 463 -28.49 12.48 -5.60
N GLU A 464 -28.24 12.12 -6.86
CA GLU A 464 -28.06 13.07 -7.97
C GLU A 464 -29.26 14.02 -8.09
N ILE A 465 -30.48 13.50 -7.98
CA ILE A 465 -31.73 14.28 -8.00
C ILE A 465 -31.84 15.20 -6.78
N ASN A 466 -31.69 14.68 -5.57
CA ASN A 466 -31.87 15.44 -4.33
C ASN A 466 -30.80 16.54 -4.16
N LEU A 467 -29.55 16.26 -4.57
CA LEU A 467 -28.48 17.25 -4.61
C LEU A 467 -28.81 18.38 -5.60
N GLY A 468 -29.33 18.04 -6.78
CA GLY A 468 -29.79 19.02 -7.77
C GLY A 468 -30.94 19.90 -7.24
N LEU A 469 -31.94 19.30 -6.59
CA LEU A 469 -33.05 20.02 -5.96
C LEU A 469 -32.57 20.93 -4.82
N TYR A 470 -31.66 20.46 -3.97
CA TYR A 470 -31.05 21.26 -2.91
C TYR A 470 -30.32 22.49 -3.49
N ARG A 471 -29.43 22.27 -4.47
CA ARG A 471 -28.65 23.34 -5.13
C ARG A 471 -29.54 24.37 -5.83
N LEU A 472 -30.64 23.95 -6.45
CA LEU A 472 -31.54 24.83 -7.18
C LEU A 472 -32.47 25.65 -6.25
N PHE A 473 -33.03 25.04 -5.21
CA PHE A 473 -34.12 25.65 -4.44
C PHE A 473 -33.75 26.11 -3.03
N VAL A 474 -32.71 25.54 -2.41
CA VAL A 474 -32.41 25.72 -0.97
C VAL A 474 -31.04 26.37 -0.75
N GLN A 475 -30.00 25.91 -1.45
CA GLN A 475 -28.63 26.42 -1.35
C GLN A 475 -28.52 27.95 -1.47
N PRO A 476 -29.23 28.66 -2.37
CA PRO A 476 -29.13 30.12 -2.46
C PRO A 476 -29.55 30.83 -1.17
N TRP A 477 -30.55 30.30 -0.47
CA TRP A 477 -31.02 30.84 0.82
C TRP A 477 -30.06 30.49 1.97
N VAL A 478 -29.49 29.29 1.97
CA VAL A 478 -28.49 28.87 2.97
C VAL A 478 -27.24 29.74 2.84
N ARG A 479 -26.69 29.90 1.62
CA ARG A 479 -25.52 30.75 1.36
C ARG A 479 -25.76 32.24 1.63
N ALA A 480 -27.00 32.72 1.51
CA ALA A 480 -27.37 34.10 1.86
C ALA A 480 -27.55 34.34 3.37
N LEU A 481 -27.61 33.28 4.19
CA LEU A 481 -27.74 33.35 5.65
C LEU A 481 -26.48 32.88 6.38
N ALA A 482 -25.62 32.10 5.73
CA ALA A 482 -24.31 31.71 6.23
C ALA A 482 -23.35 32.90 6.23
N THR A 483 -22.46 32.92 7.22
CA THR A 483 -21.40 33.93 7.41
C THR A 483 -20.16 33.25 8.01
N PRO A 484 -18.96 33.82 7.84
CA PRO A 484 -17.74 33.32 8.47
C PRO A 484 -17.90 33.19 10.00
N GLU A 485 -18.59 34.15 10.62
CA GLU A 485 -18.87 34.17 12.05
C GLU A 485 -19.85 33.06 12.47
N SER A 486 -20.95 32.85 11.73
CA SER A 486 -21.89 31.77 12.03
C SER A 486 -21.26 30.40 11.85
N ALA A 487 -20.42 30.23 10.83
CA ALA A 487 -19.66 29.00 10.59
C ALA A 487 -18.64 28.76 11.72
N HIS A 488 -17.90 29.79 12.17
CA HIS A 488 -17.02 29.69 13.33
C HIS A 488 -17.80 29.29 14.59
N TRP A 489 -18.96 29.93 14.86
CA TRP A 489 -19.80 29.60 16.01
C TRP A 489 -20.36 28.18 15.94
N MET A 490 -20.80 27.71 14.76
CA MET A 490 -21.25 26.33 14.57
C MET A 490 -20.14 25.33 14.91
N ARG A 491 -18.95 25.47 14.31
CA ARG A 491 -17.79 24.61 14.61
C ARG A 491 -17.38 24.66 16.08
N ARG A 492 -17.47 25.85 16.71
CA ARG A 492 -17.16 26.10 18.12
C ARG A 492 -18.17 25.48 19.11
N MET A 493 -19.43 25.35 18.71
CA MET A 493 -20.51 24.80 19.51
C MET A 493 -20.80 23.32 19.24
N HIS A 494 -20.15 22.72 18.23
CA HIS A 494 -20.26 21.30 17.92
C HIS A 494 -20.04 20.42 19.16
N PRO A 495 -20.93 19.45 19.49
CA PRO A 495 -20.90 18.72 20.76
C PRO A 495 -19.53 18.12 21.10
N ASN A 496 -18.88 17.49 20.12
CA ASN A 496 -17.57 16.86 20.29
C ASN A 496 -16.51 17.87 20.76
N ARG A 497 -16.48 19.11 20.23
CA ARG A 497 -15.54 20.16 20.68
C ARG A 497 -15.96 20.82 21.99
N LEU A 498 -17.27 20.95 22.23
CA LEU A 498 -17.80 21.54 23.45
C LEU A 498 -17.39 20.74 24.70
N GLY A 499 -17.35 19.41 24.60
CA GLY A 499 -16.90 18.52 25.68
C GLY A 499 -15.46 18.78 26.17
N TYR A 500 -14.51 19.01 25.25
CA TYR A 500 -13.14 19.38 25.62
C TYR A 500 -13.07 20.79 26.24
N ARG A 501 -13.90 21.74 25.77
CA ARG A 501 -13.86 23.13 26.25
C ARG A 501 -14.51 23.31 27.63
N LEU A 502 -15.62 22.63 27.90
CA LEU A 502 -16.29 22.67 29.21
C LEU A 502 -15.47 21.96 30.31
N LEU A 503 -14.67 20.96 29.95
CA LEU A 503 -13.79 20.23 30.87
C LEU A 503 -12.34 20.70 30.63
N SER A 504 -12.06 21.97 30.91
CA SER A 504 -10.72 22.58 30.80
C SER A 504 -10.55 23.71 31.84
N ASP A 505 -9.32 24.20 32.02
CA ASP A 505 -9.04 25.33 32.92
C ASP A 505 -9.65 26.66 32.44
N ARG A 506 -10.16 26.72 31.19
CA ARG A 506 -10.95 27.87 30.70
C ARG A 506 -12.37 27.90 31.29
N ASN A 507 -12.80 26.85 32.00
CA ASN A 507 -14.04 26.83 32.79
C ASN A 507 -13.72 27.06 34.29
N PRO A 508 -14.18 28.17 34.90
CA PRO A 508 -13.97 28.43 36.33
C PRO A 508 -14.44 27.33 37.29
N LEU A 509 -15.40 26.49 36.88
CA LEU A 509 -15.87 25.35 37.67
C LEU A 509 -14.80 24.24 37.81
N MET A 510 -13.77 24.22 36.96
CA MET A 510 -12.66 23.25 37.03
C MET A 510 -11.51 23.72 37.94
N ALA A 511 -11.49 24.99 38.36
CA ALA A 511 -10.32 25.59 39.03
C ALA A 511 -9.93 24.94 40.38
N SER A 512 -10.87 24.28 41.06
CA SER A 512 -10.61 23.53 42.31
C SER A 512 -10.21 22.08 42.08
N ILE A 513 -10.47 21.51 40.90
CA ILE A 513 -10.24 20.10 40.57
C ILE A 513 -8.76 19.69 40.70
N PRO A 514 -7.74 20.42 40.17
CA PRO A 514 -6.34 19.96 40.31
C PRO A 514 -5.90 19.89 41.78
N VAL A 515 -6.26 20.87 42.60
CA VAL A 515 -5.91 20.90 44.05
C VAL A 515 -6.60 19.76 44.81
N LEU A 516 -7.84 19.41 44.44
CA LEU A 516 -8.52 18.25 44.99
C LEU A 516 -7.89 16.94 44.52
N ALA A 517 -7.49 16.84 43.25
CA ALA A 517 -6.88 15.65 42.67
C ALA A 517 -5.46 15.38 43.21
N GLU A 518 -4.64 16.42 43.41
CA GLU A 518 -3.35 16.32 44.11
C GLU A 518 -3.55 15.79 45.54
N ARG A 519 -4.53 16.33 46.27
CA ARG A 519 -4.86 15.86 47.62
C ARG A 519 -5.32 14.40 47.64
N VAL A 520 -6.15 13.99 46.68
CA VAL A 520 -6.60 12.60 46.53
C VAL A 520 -5.45 11.68 46.15
N ARG A 521 -4.50 12.10 45.31
CA ARG A 521 -3.28 11.33 45.00
C ARG A 521 -2.36 11.15 46.21
N ALA A 522 -2.27 12.16 47.08
CA ALA A 522 -1.44 12.13 48.28
C ALA A 522 -2.03 11.27 49.43
N ASP A 523 -3.34 11.04 49.44
CA ASP A 523 -4.09 10.36 50.51
C ASP A 523 -5.13 9.39 49.90
N ARG A 524 -4.68 8.58 48.92
CA ARG A 524 -5.52 7.70 48.10
C ARG A 524 -5.93 6.44 48.87
N HIS A 525 -7.23 6.14 48.88
CA HIS A 525 -7.82 4.97 49.54
C HIS A 525 -8.42 3.97 48.52
N PRO A 526 -7.58 3.22 47.78
CA PRO A 526 -8.07 2.31 46.74
C PRO A 526 -8.87 1.15 47.35
N LEU A 527 -9.98 0.80 46.69
CA LEU A 527 -10.86 -0.28 47.13
C LEU A 527 -10.40 -1.64 46.58
N ASN A 528 -10.44 -2.69 47.42
CA ASN A 528 -10.23 -4.06 46.94
C ASN A 528 -11.38 -4.51 46.01
N GLU A 529 -11.06 -5.29 44.98
CA GLU A 529 -12.01 -5.76 43.98
C GLU A 529 -13.08 -6.70 44.57
N ASP A 530 -12.74 -7.44 45.63
CA ASP A 530 -13.68 -8.29 46.40
C ASP A 530 -14.81 -7.51 47.10
N ASN A 531 -14.84 -6.18 47.06
CA ASN A 531 -15.91 -5.39 47.67
C ASN A 531 -17.24 -5.57 46.90
N LEU A 532 -18.28 -6.01 47.61
CA LEU A 532 -19.63 -6.20 47.06
C LEU A 532 -20.15 -5.02 46.22
N PHE A 533 -19.93 -3.77 46.65
CA PHE A 533 -20.41 -2.59 45.93
C PHE A 533 -19.62 -2.33 44.65
N ARG A 534 -18.34 -2.71 44.59
CA ARG A 534 -17.53 -2.70 43.36
C ARG A 534 -17.96 -3.78 42.37
N VAL A 535 -18.34 -4.97 42.87
CA VAL A 535 -18.93 -6.04 42.05
C VAL A 535 -20.32 -5.65 41.53
N LEU A 536 -21.12 -4.92 42.31
CA LEU A 536 -22.39 -4.36 41.84
C LEU A 536 -22.18 -3.22 40.82
N GLU A 537 -21.13 -2.40 40.99
CA GLU A 537 -20.74 -1.36 40.03
C GLU A 537 -20.33 -1.97 38.67
N SER A 538 -19.53 -3.04 38.65
CA SER A 538 -19.18 -3.73 37.41
C SER A 538 -20.39 -4.41 36.76
N ILE A 539 -21.22 -5.13 37.52
CA ILE A 539 -22.46 -5.74 36.99
C ILE A 539 -23.40 -4.69 36.37
N ALA A 540 -23.53 -3.52 36.99
CA ALA A 540 -24.31 -2.41 36.45
C ALA A 540 -23.69 -1.85 35.16
N SER A 541 -22.36 -1.68 35.13
CA SER A 541 -21.61 -1.24 33.95
C SER A 541 -21.75 -2.22 32.79
N ASP A 542 -21.59 -3.52 33.04
CA ASP A 542 -21.77 -4.59 32.05
C ASP A 542 -23.22 -4.67 31.54
N GLN A 543 -24.20 -4.32 32.38
CA GLN A 543 -25.60 -4.23 31.97
C GLN A 543 -25.85 -3.00 31.08
N ILE A 544 -25.24 -1.85 31.37
CA ILE A 544 -25.31 -0.65 30.52
C ILE A 544 -24.65 -0.93 29.17
N THR A 545 -23.43 -1.47 29.16
CA THR A 545 -22.72 -1.87 27.93
C THR A 545 -23.54 -2.83 27.08
N ARG A 546 -24.09 -3.91 27.66
CA ARG A 546 -24.96 -4.85 26.93
C ARG A 546 -26.27 -4.21 26.44
N SER A 547 -26.81 -3.22 27.15
CA SER A 547 -28.02 -2.51 26.73
C SER A 547 -27.76 -1.54 25.58
N LEU A 548 -26.59 -0.90 25.55
CA LEU A 548 -26.15 -0.03 24.45
C LEU A 548 -25.77 -0.84 23.20
N ASN A 549 -25.17 -2.02 23.36
CA ASN A 549 -24.97 -2.96 22.25
C ASN A 549 -26.32 -3.44 21.69
N ALA A 550 -27.23 -3.93 22.53
CA ALA A 550 -28.55 -4.34 22.07
C ALA A 550 -29.33 -3.21 21.38
N TRP A 551 -29.15 -1.95 21.78
CA TRP A 551 -29.69 -0.79 21.06
C TRP A 551 -29.02 -0.58 19.70
N ARG A 552 -27.69 -0.65 19.61
CA ARG A 552 -26.92 -0.62 18.34
C ARG A 552 -27.44 -1.68 17.39
N ASP A 553 -27.48 -2.94 17.82
CA ASP A 553 -27.82 -4.09 16.97
C ASP A 553 -29.27 -3.98 16.46
N LEU A 554 -30.20 -3.48 17.29
CA LEU A 554 -31.58 -3.19 16.89
C LEU A 554 -31.70 -1.99 15.92
N ARG A 555 -30.94 -0.92 16.16
CA ARG A 555 -30.85 0.28 15.29
C ARG A 555 -30.33 -0.11 13.92
N ASP A 556 -29.24 -0.85 13.87
CA ASP A 556 -28.49 -1.14 12.65
C ASP A 556 -29.22 -2.16 11.77
N GLY A 557 -29.83 -3.18 12.38
CA GLY A 557 -30.77 -4.06 11.67
C GLY A 557 -32.05 -3.35 11.19
N ALA A 558 -32.48 -2.27 11.85
CA ALA A 558 -33.61 -1.46 11.38
C ALA A 558 -33.21 -0.52 10.23
N ILE A 559 -32.01 0.04 10.27
CA ILE A 559 -31.37 0.80 9.19
C ILE A 559 -31.24 -0.05 7.93
N GLU A 560 -30.70 -1.26 8.05
CA GLU A 560 -30.55 -2.19 6.92
C GLU A 560 -31.90 -2.56 6.31
N ARG A 561 -32.88 -2.97 7.13
CA ARG A 561 -34.22 -3.29 6.61
C ARG A 561 -34.87 -2.11 5.92
N MET A 562 -34.83 -0.91 6.52
CA MET A 562 -35.38 0.31 5.89
C MET A 562 -34.69 0.61 4.55
N PHE A 563 -33.38 0.44 4.45
CA PHE A 563 -32.65 0.60 3.20
C PHE A 563 -33.11 -0.43 2.14
N LEU A 564 -33.15 -1.71 2.50
CA LEU A 564 -33.53 -2.80 1.60
C LEU A 564 -34.99 -2.70 1.12
N ASP A 565 -35.91 -2.32 2.03
CA ASP A 565 -37.35 -2.21 1.78
C ASP A 565 -37.74 -0.92 1.02
N VAL A 566 -36.94 0.14 1.08
CA VAL A 566 -37.16 1.38 0.30
C VAL A 566 -36.51 1.28 -1.08
N TYR A 567 -35.21 0.97 -1.14
CA TYR A 567 -34.45 0.96 -2.40
C TYR A 567 -34.61 -0.34 -3.20
N GLY A 568 -35.21 -1.37 -2.61
CA GLY A 568 -35.64 -2.58 -3.29
C GLY A 568 -36.98 -2.48 -4.03
N GLN A 569 -37.66 -1.33 -3.99
CA GLN A 569 -39.00 -1.19 -4.58
C GLN A 569 -38.95 -1.11 -6.12
N PRO A 570 -39.59 -2.03 -6.87
CA PRO A 570 -39.53 -2.02 -8.34
C PRO A 570 -40.09 -0.73 -8.97
N LEU A 571 -41.06 -0.09 -8.32
CA LEU A 571 -41.58 1.21 -8.74
C LEU A 571 -40.54 2.33 -8.60
N LEU A 572 -39.82 2.40 -7.47
CA LEU A 572 -38.78 3.41 -7.27
C LEU A 572 -37.61 3.18 -8.25
N GLN A 573 -37.18 1.94 -8.41
CA GLN A 573 -36.15 1.52 -9.38
C GLN A 573 -36.55 1.92 -10.82
N SER A 574 -37.82 1.69 -11.20
CA SER A 574 -38.35 2.12 -12.50
C SER A 574 -38.38 3.64 -12.66
N LEU A 575 -38.79 4.37 -11.63
CA LEU A 575 -38.86 5.84 -11.64
C LEU A 575 -37.48 6.52 -11.77
N VAL A 576 -36.40 5.87 -11.30
CA VAL A 576 -35.02 6.36 -11.48
C VAL A 576 -34.32 5.77 -12.73
N GLY A 577 -35.03 5.03 -13.56
CA GLY A 577 -34.52 4.49 -14.84
C GLY A 577 -33.68 3.20 -14.73
N LEU A 578 -33.85 2.43 -13.66
CA LEU A 578 -33.18 1.14 -13.43
C LEU A 578 -34.10 -0.08 -13.60
N GLY A 579 -35.39 0.13 -13.90
CA GLY A 579 -36.38 -0.92 -14.09
C GLY A 579 -36.81 -1.09 -15.55
N GLY A 580 -37.04 -2.34 -15.98
CA GLY A 580 -37.54 -2.69 -17.31
C GLY A 580 -36.45 -2.81 -18.38
N ASP A 581 -35.78 -3.97 -18.43
CA ASP A 581 -34.76 -4.39 -19.41
C ASP A 581 -33.57 -3.45 -19.67
N ALA A 582 -33.45 -2.34 -18.95
CA ALA A 582 -32.31 -1.41 -18.99
C ALA A 582 -31.04 -2.04 -18.39
N HIS A 583 -30.30 -2.78 -19.23
CA HIS A 583 -29.23 -3.74 -18.89
C HIS A 583 -27.92 -3.18 -18.27
N VAL A 584 -27.95 -2.11 -17.48
CA VAL A 584 -26.75 -1.54 -16.82
C VAL A 584 -27.00 -1.28 -15.33
N HIS A 585 -27.07 -2.36 -14.54
CA HIS A 585 -27.21 -2.30 -13.08
C HIS A 585 -25.96 -1.71 -12.38
N ARG A 586 -24.77 -2.00 -12.93
CA ARG A 586 -23.45 -1.51 -12.49
C ARG A 586 -22.49 -1.63 -13.67
N ARG A 587 -21.60 -0.67 -13.88
CA ARG A 587 -20.53 -0.81 -14.88
C ARG A 587 -19.48 -1.77 -14.35
N ARG A 588 -19.10 -2.78 -15.15
CA ARG A 588 -18.01 -3.74 -14.84
C ARG A 588 -16.99 -3.70 -15.97
N PRO A 589 -15.90 -2.92 -15.85
CA PRO A 589 -14.95 -2.71 -16.95
C PRO A 589 -14.37 -3.99 -17.56
N GLY A 590 -14.09 -5.02 -16.76
CA GLY A 590 -13.62 -6.33 -17.23
C GLY A 590 -14.57 -7.04 -18.20
N ALA A 591 -15.88 -6.88 -18.00
CA ALA A 591 -16.92 -7.51 -18.81
C ALA A 591 -17.29 -6.70 -20.08
N GLU A 592 -16.66 -5.55 -20.33
CA GLU A 592 -16.96 -4.73 -21.50
C GLU A 592 -16.42 -5.40 -22.79
N PRO A 593 -17.17 -5.43 -23.92
CA PRO A 593 -16.76 -6.15 -25.13
C PRO A 593 -15.44 -5.67 -25.76
N GLU A 594 -15.04 -4.42 -25.50
CA GLU A 594 -13.75 -3.87 -25.92
C GLU A 594 -12.60 -4.40 -25.05
N HIS A 595 -12.86 -4.62 -23.75
CA HIS A 595 -11.89 -5.15 -22.81
C HIS A 595 -11.63 -6.64 -23.01
N ARG A 596 -12.67 -7.44 -23.26
CA ARG A 596 -12.50 -8.86 -23.63
C ARG A 596 -11.63 -9.02 -24.90
N ARG A 597 -11.81 -8.16 -25.89
CA ARG A 597 -10.95 -8.13 -27.10
C ARG A 597 -9.50 -7.70 -26.80
N PHE A 598 -9.29 -6.85 -25.79
CA PHE A 598 -7.94 -6.54 -25.31
C PHE A 598 -7.28 -7.76 -24.67
N ILE A 599 -8.02 -8.53 -23.84
CA ILE A 599 -7.53 -9.80 -23.26
C ILE A 599 -7.21 -10.82 -24.37
N GLU A 600 -8.15 -11.07 -25.28
CA GLU A 600 -7.96 -11.96 -26.45
C GLU A 600 -6.71 -11.57 -27.26
N ARG A 601 -6.51 -10.27 -27.50
CA ARG A 601 -5.33 -9.74 -28.19
C ARG A 601 -4.06 -9.92 -27.38
N ARG A 602 -4.04 -9.64 -26.07
CA ARG A 602 -2.86 -9.85 -25.22
C ARG A 602 -2.47 -11.32 -25.14
N GLN A 603 -3.45 -12.21 -25.04
CA GLN A 603 -3.22 -13.66 -25.13
C GLN A 603 -2.63 -14.05 -26.49
N ALA A 604 -3.09 -13.47 -27.60
CA ALA A 604 -2.50 -13.72 -28.93
C ALA A 604 -1.06 -13.16 -29.08
N GLU A 605 -0.79 -11.96 -28.55
CA GLU A 605 0.56 -11.35 -28.51
C GLU A 605 1.53 -12.21 -27.72
N LEU A 606 1.15 -12.67 -26.52
CA LEU A 606 1.99 -13.53 -25.68
C LEU A 606 2.19 -14.94 -26.27
N HIS A 607 1.17 -15.51 -26.96
CA HIS A 607 1.36 -16.75 -27.73
C HIS A 607 2.36 -16.58 -28.89
N ALA A 608 2.36 -15.45 -29.59
CA ALA A 608 3.34 -15.20 -30.64
C ALA A 608 4.79 -15.19 -30.09
N ARG A 609 4.97 -14.60 -28.90
CA ARG A 609 6.27 -14.53 -28.19
C ARG A 609 6.73 -15.86 -27.56
N LEU A 610 5.99 -16.96 -27.71
CA LEU A 610 6.35 -18.27 -27.12
C LEU A 610 7.78 -18.73 -27.46
N ALA A 611 8.23 -18.48 -28.69
CA ALA A 611 9.56 -18.84 -29.19
C ALA A 611 10.48 -17.63 -29.44
N GLU A 612 10.12 -16.43 -28.95
CA GLU A 612 10.97 -15.25 -29.01
C GLU A 612 11.78 -15.10 -27.71
N GLY A 613 13.08 -14.81 -27.85
CA GLY A 613 14.04 -14.75 -26.74
C GLY A 613 15.33 -15.52 -27.07
N GLY A 614 16.13 -15.82 -26.05
CA GLY A 614 17.35 -16.61 -26.14
C GLY A 614 17.57 -17.49 -24.90
N SER A 615 18.85 -17.70 -24.54
CA SER A 615 19.23 -18.57 -23.42
C SER A 615 18.72 -18.12 -22.05
N HIS A 616 18.64 -16.81 -21.80
CA HIS A 616 18.18 -16.28 -20.51
C HIS A 616 16.70 -16.63 -20.29
N GLU A 617 15.85 -16.31 -21.27
CA GLU A 617 14.44 -16.68 -21.32
C GLU A 617 14.24 -18.18 -21.12
N ALA A 618 15.05 -19.02 -21.77
CA ALA A 618 15.01 -20.48 -21.59
C ALA A 618 15.33 -20.92 -20.16
N VAL A 619 16.37 -20.35 -19.53
CA VAL A 619 16.79 -20.69 -18.16
C VAL A 619 15.74 -20.26 -17.14
N VAL A 620 15.27 -19.00 -17.14
CA VAL A 620 14.29 -18.57 -16.14
C VAL A 620 12.92 -19.22 -16.35
N ARG A 621 12.52 -19.48 -17.61
CA ARG A 621 11.31 -20.27 -17.90
C ARG A 621 11.43 -21.70 -17.36
N ALA A 622 12.57 -22.36 -17.53
CA ALA A 622 12.81 -23.68 -16.96
C ALA A 622 12.73 -23.67 -15.43
N LEU A 623 13.36 -22.69 -14.76
CA LEU A 623 13.31 -22.54 -13.30
C LEU A 623 11.87 -22.34 -12.79
N ILE A 624 11.10 -21.41 -13.37
CA ILE A 624 9.70 -21.16 -13.00
C ILE A 624 8.85 -22.43 -13.18
N TYR A 625 9.03 -23.16 -14.28
CA TYR A 625 8.28 -24.37 -14.56
C TYR A 625 8.56 -25.46 -13.52
N VAL A 626 9.82 -25.73 -13.18
CA VAL A 626 10.19 -26.77 -12.20
C VAL A 626 9.70 -26.40 -10.79
N LEU A 627 9.89 -25.15 -10.38
CA LEU A 627 9.34 -24.60 -9.14
C LEU A 627 7.80 -24.48 -9.15
N GLY A 628 7.17 -24.73 -10.30
CA GLY A 628 5.74 -24.99 -10.43
C GLY A 628 4.84 -23.79 -10.62
N GLY A 629 5.38 -22.59 -10.85
CA GLY A 629 4.60 -21.37 -11.01
C GLY A 629 3.77 -20.99 -9.77
N ALA A 630 4.36 -21.18 -8.57
CA ALA A 630 3.79 -20.97 -7.24
C ALA A 630 2.79 -22.05 -6.72
N PRO A 631 3.31 -23.17 -6.17
CA PRO A 631 2.71 -23.85 -5.03
C PRO A 631 3.29 -23.25 -3.73
N SER A 632 2.50 -22.43 -3.02
CA SER A 632 2.82 -21.84 -1.70
C SER A 632 4.30 -21.44 -1.54
N THR A 633 4.75 -20.44 -2.29
CA THR A 633 6.18 -20.09 -2.36
C THR A 633 6.67 -19.43 -1.07
N ASP A 634 7.25 -20.26 -0.22
CA ASP A 634 8.08 -19.92 0.94
C ASP A 634 9.19 -18.90 0.57
N GLU A 635 9.38 -17.90 1.43
CA GLU A 635 10.44 -16.88 1.37
C GLU A 635 11.83 -17.47 1.04
N ARG A 636 12.13 -18.69 1.53
CA ARG A 636 13.38 -19.43 1.29
C ARG A 636 13.65 -19.70 -0.19
N ASN A 637 12.62 -20.06 -0.98
CA ASN A 637 12.79 -20.39 -2.40
C ASN A 637 13.09 -19.13 -3.22
N PHE A 638 12.38 -18.03 -2.97
CA PHE A 638 12.63 -16.80 -3.73
C PHE A 638 13.94 -16.11 -3.32
N LYS A 639 14.30 -16.11 -2.03
CA LYS A 639 15.63 -15.62 -1.59
C LYS A 639 16.78 -16.32 -2.30
N ARG A 640 16.66 -17.63 -2.54
CA ARG A 640 17.66 -18.41 -3.28
C ARG A 640 17.65 -18.05 -4.77
N LEU A 641 16.48 -17.90 -5.39
CA LEU A 641 16.37 -17.41 -6.78
C LEU A 641 17.03 -16.02 -6.97
N ARG A 642 16.85 -15.10 -6.01
CA ARG A 642 17.50 -13.76 -6.01
C ARG A 642 19.01 -13.84 -5.76
N ALA A 643 19.49 -14.83 -4.99
CA ALA A 643 20.93 -15.08 -4.88
C ALA A 643 21.51 -15.57 -6.21
N SER A 644 20.81 -16.47 -6.91
CA SER A 644 21.21 -16.99 -8.22
C SER A 644 21.27 -15.91 -9.31
N HIS A 645 20.48 -14.83 -9.24
CA HIS A 645 20.64 -13.67 -10.14
C HIS A 645 22.06 -13.08 -10.10
N ALA A 646 22.71 -13.04 -8.93
CA ALA A 646 24.08 -12.54 -8.78
C ALA A 646 25.15 -13.49 -9.37
N GLU A 647 24.78 -14.74 -9.67
CA GLU A 647 25.63 -15.75 -10.30
C GLU A 647 25.33 -15.90 -11.80
N LEU A 648 24.06 -15.75 -12.20
CA LEU A 648 23.55 -15.81 -13.58
C LEU A 648 23.91 -14.58 -14.40
N GLU A 649 23.48 -13.40 -13.94
CA GLU A 649 23.31 -12.22 -14.78
C GLU A 649 23.89 -10.95 -14.12
N PRO A 650 25.19 -10.91 -13.77
CA PRO A 650 25.86 -9.75 -13.15
C PRO A 650 25.96 -8.50 -14.07
N GLN A 651 25.24 -8.48 -15.20
CA GLN A 651 25.13 -7.35 -16.13
C GLN A 651 23.69 -6.86 -16.34
N LEU A 652 22.65 -7.60 -15.95
CA LEU A 652 21.28 -7.07 -15.95
C LEU A 652 21.08 -6.23 -14.69
N SER A 653 20.23 -5.21 -14.77
CA SER A 653 19.73 -4.58 -13.54
C SER A 653 18.70 -5.48 -12.87
N LEU A 654 18.54 -5.34 -11.56
CA LEU A 654 17.50 -6.03 -10.82
C LEU A 654 16.08 -5.72 -11.38
N ALA A 655 15.87 -4.57 -12.03
CA ALA A 655 14.62 -4.23 -12.70
C ALA A 655 14.42 -5.01 -14.02
N ASP A 656 15.49 -5.21 -14.81
CA ASP A 656 15.43 -5.98 -16.06
C ASP A 656 15.16 -7.46 -15.77
N PHE A 657 15.85 -8.02 -14.77
CA PHE A 657 15.60 -9.39 -14.29
C PHE A 657 14.16 -9.57 -13.76
N LYS A 658 13.63 -8.59 -13.01
CA LYS A 658 12.21 -8.57 -12.60
C LYS A 658 11.26 -8.58 -13.80
N CYS A 659 11.57 -7.82 -14.85
CA CYS A 659 10.78 -7.79 -16.08
C CYS A 659 10.79 -9.17 -16.77
N LEU A 660 11.99 -9.71 -17.02
CA LEU A 660 12.21 -11.05 -17.59
C LEU A 660 11.48 -12.15 -16.80
N MET A 661 11.57 -12.12 -15.47
CA MET A 661 10.88 -13.05 -14.57
C MET A 661 9.36 -12.99 -14.72
N ARG A 662 8.77 -11.79 -14.78
CA ARG A 662 7.32 -11.60 -15.01
C ARG A 662 6.92 -12.10 -16.40
N GLU A 663 7.66 -11.76 -17.46
CA GLU A 663 7.38 -12.20 -18.83
C GLU A 663 7.41 -13.73 -18.99
N GLN A 664 8.46 -14.41 -18.50
CA GLN A 664 8.53 -15.87 -18.63
C GLN A 664 7.49 -16.59 -17.76
N PHE A 665 7.07 -16.01 -16.64
CA PHE A 665 5.95 -16.54 -15.85
C PHE A 665 4.62 -16.41 -16.59
N PHE A 666 4.36 -15.28 -17.25
CA PHE A 666 3.15 -15.09 -18.06
C PHE A 666 3.04 -16.14 -19.16
N ILE A 667 4.11 -16.37 -19.90
CA ILE A 667 4.16 -17.34 -21.00
C ILE A 667 3.82 -18.76 -20.48
N LEU A 668 4.34 -19.14 -19.31
CA LEU A 668 4.03 -20.41 -18.64
C LEU A 668 2.62 -20.51 -18.01
N LYS A 669 1.99 -19.39 -17.70
CA LYS A 669 0.61 -19.33 -17.17
C LYS A 669 -0.43 -19.41 -18.29
N LEU A 670 -0.09 -18.89 -19.46
CA LEU A 670 -0.94 -18.83 -20.65
C LEU A 670 -1.05 -20.19 -21.36
N ASP A 671 0.06 -20.78 -21.79
CA ASP A 671 0.13 -22.18 -22.24
C ASP A 671 1.42 -22.81 -21.72
N ARG A 672 1.28 -23.56 -20.63
CA ARG A 672 2.40 -24.23 -19.95
C ARG A 672 3.12 -25.26 -20.81
N GLU A 673 2.39 -25.99 -21.66
CA GLU A 673 2.99 -27.06 -22.47
C GLU A 673 3.70 -26.47 -23.69
N ALA A 674 3.07 -25.52 -24.39
CA ALA A 674 3.71 -24.83 -25.51
C ALA A 674 4.93 -24.01 -25.07
N ALA A 675 4.85 -23.36 -23.90
CA ALA A 675 5.96 -22.61 -23.31
C ALA A 675 7.19 -23.49 -23.04
N VAL A 676 6.98 -24.73 -22.60
CA VAL A 676 8.04 -25.70 -22.28
C VAL A 676 8.58 -26.39 -23.53
N GLU A 677 7.71 -26.81 -24.46
CA GLU A 677 8.16 -27.37 -25.74
C GLU A 677 8.89 -26.34 -26.64
N ALA A 678 8.74 -25.03 -26.37
CA ALA A 678 9.52 -23.97 -27.02
C ALA A 678 10.95 -23.80 -26.47
N LEU A 679 11.33 -24.42 -25.35
CA LEU A 679 12.68 -24.29 -24.77
C LEU A 679 13.82 -24.64 -25.77
N PRO A 680 13.74 -25.71 -26.60
CA PRO A 680 14.76 -26.01 -27.61
C PRO A 680 14.79 -25.03 -28.80
N ALA A 681 13.81 -24.13 -28.94
CA ALA A 681 13.84 -23.06 -29.93
C ALA A 681 14.60 -21.83 -29.41
N LEU A 682 14.36 -21.45 -28.15
CA LEU A 682 15.08 -20.36 -27.47
C LEU A 682 16.58 -20.63 -27.30
N LEU A 683 16.98 -21.90 -27.28
CA LEU A 683 18.39 -22.32 -27.19
C LEU A 683 19.11 -22.37 -28.55
N GLN A 684 18.44 -22.02 -29.66
CA GLN A 684 19.08 -22.01 -30.98
C GLN A 684 20.17 -20.92 -31.07
N GLY A 685 21.31 -21.26 -31.69
CA GLY A 685 22.47 -20.38 -31.77
C GLY A 685 23.40 -20.39 -30.54
N GLN A 686 23.05 -21.12 -29.48
CA GLN A 686 23.98 -21.50 -28.41
C GLN A 686 24.75 -22.77 -28.82
N SER A 687 26.02 -22.90 -28.41
CA SER A 687 26.78 -24.13 -28.60
C SER A 687 26.35 -25.23 -27.62
N ALA A 688 26.65 -26.49 -27.95
CA ALA A 688 26.36 -27.64 -27.08
C ALA A 688 26.96 -27.49 -25.66
N GLU A 689 28.14 -26.88 -25.53
CA GLU A 689 28.79 -26.62 -24.25
C GLU A 689 28.06 -25.56 -23.43
N GLN A 690 27.53 -24.50 -24.07
CA GLN A 690 26.76 -23.46 -23.40
C GLN A 690 25.41 -24.01 -22.90
N ILE A 691 24.70 -24.79 -23.71
CA ILE A 691 23.42 -25.40 -23.31
C ILE A 691 23.61 -26.38 -22.14
N ALA A 692 24.73 -27.13 -22.12
CA ALA A 692 25.07 -27.99 -20.99
C ALA A 692 25.35 -27.20 -19.70
N ALA A 693 26.07 -26.07 -19.78
CA ALA A 693 26.33 -25.20 -18.62
C ALA A 693 25.04 -24.56 -18.07
N HIS A 694 24.11 -24.14 -18.94
CA HIS A 694 22.79 -23.64 -18.53
C HIS A 694 21.99 -24.72 -17.78
N LEU A 695 22.04 -25.98 -18.21
CA LEU A 695 21.39 -27.10 -17.54
C LEU A 695 22.04 -27.41 -16.18
N GLU A 696 23.37 -27.47 -16.10
CA GLU A 696 24.10 -27.66 -14.84
C GLU A 696 23.79 -26.56 -13.83
N HIS A 697 23.65 -25.30 -14.28
CA HIS A 697 23.24 -24.20 -13.42
C HIS A 697 21.80 -24.37 -12.90
N ILE A 698 20.83 -24.73 -13.76
CA ILE A 698 19.44 -25.00 -13.33
C ILE A 698 19.43 -26.09 -12.24
N GLU A 699 20.21 -27.16 -12.42
CA GLU A 699 20.33 -28.22 -11.42
C GLU A 699 21.01 -27.74 -10.12
N HIS A 700 22.01 -26.87 -10.21
CA HIS A 700 22.68 -26.28 -9.04
C HIS A 700 21.72 -25.44 -8.18
N VAL A 701 20.94 -24.53 -8.80
CA VAL A 701 19.96 -23.68 -8.11
C VAL A 701 18.87 -24.52 -7.43
N LEU A 702 18.39 -25.56 -8.11
CA LEU A 702 17.36 -26.44 -7.58
C LEU A 702 17.90 -27.34 -6.45
N ALA A 703 19.11 -27.88 -6.57
CA ALA A 703 19.78 -28.61 -5.48
C ALA A 703 20.06 -27.73 -4.26
N ALA A 704 20.43 -26.45 -4.48
CA ALA A 704 20.56 -25.46 -3.43
C ALA A 704 19.20 -25.06 -2.81
N SER A 705 18.08 -25.32 -3.47
CA SER A 705 16.73 -25.04 -2.95
C SER A 705 16.23 -26.08 -1.93
N GLY A 706 16.73 -27.31 -1.97
CA GLY A 706 16.44 -28.38 -0.99
C GLY A 706 15.96 -29.68 -1.65
N GLU A 707 15.30 -30.54 -0.88
CA GLU A 707 14.66 -31.74 -1.46
C GLU A 707 13.44 -31.31 -2.31
N LEU A 708 13.54 -31.54 -3.63
CA LEU A 708 12.45 -31.29 -4.55
C LEU A 708 11.29 -32.26 -4.29
N SER A 709 10.06 -31.75 -4.25
CA SER A 709 8.86 -32.60 -4.25
C SER A 709 8.79 -33.48 -5.50
N ASP A 710 8.11 -34.63 -5.44
CA ASP A 710 7.98 -35.57 -6.57
C ASP A 710 7.54 -34.86 -7.87
N ASN A 711 6.53 -33.98 -7.78
CA ASN A 711 6.05 -33.16 -8.90
C ASN A 711 7.13 -32.23 -9.49
N SER A 712 8.00 -31.67 -8.65
CA SER A 712 9.12 -30.84 -9.08
C SER A 712 10.24 -31.67 -9.71
N ALA A 713 10.51 -32.87 -9.18
CA ALA A 713 11.48 -33.80 -9.77
C ALA A 713 11.04 -34.30 -11.17
N GLU A 714 9.75 -34.61 -11.36
CA GLU A 714 9.19 -34.94 -12.68
C GLU A 714 9.34 -33.78 -13.69
N ARG A 715 9.07 -32.54 -13.25
CA ARG A 715 9.26 -31.34 -14.09
C ARG A 715 10.72 -31.09 -14.43
N LEU A 716 11.65 -31.34 -13.50
CA LEU A 716 13.09 -31.24 -13.77
C LEU A 716 13.53 -32.30 -14.80
N ALA A 717 13.03 -33.53 -14.70
CA ALA A 717 13.28 -34.57 -15.70
C ALA A 717 12.73 -34.18 -17.09
N ARG A 718 11.59 -33.50 -17.14
CA ARG A 718 11.01 -32.96 -18.38
C ARG A 718 11.86 -31.85 -19.01
N VAL A 719 12.37 -30.92 -18.19
CA VAL A 719 13.32 -29.86 -18.63
C VAL A 719 14.62 -30.46 -19.13
N ARG A 720 15.24 -31.36 -18.35
CA ARG A 720 16.47 -32.08 -18.73
C ARG A 720 16.34 -32.70 -20.12
N ALA A 721 15.28 -33.48 -20.35
CA ALA A 721 15.03 -34.15 -21.63
C ALA A 721 14.78 -33.20 -22.81
N LEU A 722 14.52 -31.91 -22.58
CA LEU A 722 14.39 -30.88 -23.63
C LEU A 722 15.73 -30.16 -23.89
N PHE A 723 16.52 -29.89 -22.84
CA PHE A 723 17.89 -29.37 -22.97
C PHE A 723 18.82 -30.41 -23.63
N GLU A 724 18.72 -31.69 -23.27
CA GLU A 724 19.47 -32.79 -23.91
C GLU A 724 19.17 -32.87 -25.43
N ARG A 725 17.90 -32.73 -25.84
CA ARG A 725 17.51 -32.66 -27.26
C ARG A 725 18.05 -31.43 -27.99
N ALA A 726 18.29 -30.33 -27.28
CA ALA A 726 18.91 -29.13 -27.85
C ALA A 726 20.44 -29.34 -28.01
N ILE A 727 21.10 -29.93 -27.01
CA ILE A 727 22.52 -30.32 -27.05
C ILE A 727 22.80 -31.27 -28.23
N ASP A 728 21.99 -32.31 -28.42
CA ASP A 728 22.11 -33.26 -29.55
C ASP A 728 21.96 -32.61 -30.93
N ARG A 729 21.22 -31.49 -31.01
CA ARG A 729 20.92 -30.77 -32.26
C ARG A 729 21.86 -29.61 -32.56
N ALA A 730 22.41 -28.95 -31.55
CA ALA A 730 23.33 -27.83 -31.71
C ALA A 730 24.46 -28.09 -32.74
N PRO A 731 25.23 -29.20 -32.69
CA PRO A 731 26.29 -29.45 -33.68
C PRO A 731 25.77 -29.80 -35.09
N GLN A 732 24.50 -30.19 -35.22
CA GLN A 732 23.87 -30.41 -36.52
C GLN A 732 23.49 -29.06 -37.15
N ILE A 733 22.85 -28.19 -36.36
CA ILE A 733 22.46 -26.82 -36.77
C ILE A 733 23.69 -25.95 -37.07
N GLU A 734 24.78 -26.06 -36.30
CA GLU A 734 26.05 -25.39 -36.61
C GLU A 734 26.65 -25.87 -37.95
N ALA A 735 26.57 -27.17 -38.24
CA ALA A 735 27.07 -27.74 -39.49
C ALA A 735 26.22 -27.34 -40.70
N GLU A 736 24.89 -27.34 -40.56
CA GLU A 736 23.95 -26.87 -41.58
C GLU A 736 24.12 -25.36 -41.85
N SER A 737 24.21 -24.55 -40.78
CA SER A 737 24.45 -23.10 -40.89
C SER A 737 25.79 -22.77 -41.55
N ARG A 738 26.84 -23.56 -41.28
CA ARG A 738 28.12 -23.45 -42.01
C ARG A 738 27.99 -23.84 -43.47
N ALA A 739 27.28 -24.93 -43.79
CA ALA A 739 27.08 -25.36 -45.16
C ALA A 739 26.28 -24.32 -45.98
N GLU A 740 25.27 -23.67 -45.38
CA GLU A 740 24.53 -22.57 -46.01
C GLU A 740 25.40 -21.31 -46.18
N ALA A 741 26.23 -20.95 -45.20
CA ALA A 741 27.16 -19.83 -45.32
C ALA A 741 28.24 -20.08 -46.40
N GLU A 742 28.80 -21.30 -46.45
CA GLU A 742 29.75 -21.72 -47.49
C GLU A 742 29.09 -21.77 -48.88
N ALA A 743 27.82 -22.20 -48.97
CA ALA A 743 27.04 -22.14 -50.20
C ALA A 743 26.78 -20.71 -50.66
N TRP A 744 26.37 -19.80 -49.77
CA TRP A 744 26.12 -18.39 -50.08
C TRP A 744 27.40 -17.64 -50.52
N ILE A 745 28.52 -17.89 -49.84
CA ILE A 745 29.85 -17.41 -50.28
C ILE A 745 30.21 -18.02 -51.64
N GLY A 746 29.90 -19.29 -51.87
CA GLY A 746 30.06 -19.98 -53.15
C GLY A 746 29.25 -19.35 -54.28
N GLU A 747 27.99 -19.00 -54.02
CA GLU A 747 27.09 -18.32 -54.96
C GLU A 747 27.55 -16.90 -55.25
N GLN A 748 27.94 -16.10 -54.24
CA GLN A 748 28.55 -14.78 -54.47
C GLN A 748 29.83 -14.90 -55.33
N ALA A 749 30.69 -15.87 -55.02
CA ALA A 749 31.90 -16.11 -55.80
C ALA A 749 31.61 -16.65 -57.21
N GLN A 750 30.47 -17.31 -57.44
CA GLN A 750 30.02 -17.68 -58.79
C GLN A 750 29.44 -16.48 -59.54
N ALA A 751 28.60 -15.65 -58.91
CA ALA A 751 28.04 -14.43 -59.49
C ALA A 751 29.15 -13.42 -59.88
N GLN A 752 30.17 -13.24 -59.02
CA GLN A 752 31.35 -12.43 -59.36
C GLN A 752 32.12 -12.99 -60.57
N ARG A 753 32.28 -14.32 -60.67
CA ARG A 753 32.95 -14.96 -61.81
C ARG A 753 32.12 -14.90 -63.10
N GLN A 754 30.80 -15.02 -63.00
CA GLN A 754 29.89 -14.82 -64.13
C GLN A 754 29.98 -13.38 -64.65
N ALA A 755 29.86 -12.38 -63.77
CA ALA A 755 30.03 -10.97 -64.13
C ALA A 755 31.40 -10.67 -64.77
N TYR A 756 32.48 -11.31 -64.28
CA TYR A 756 33.80 -11.23 -64.92
C TYR A 756 33.81 -11.84 -66.33
N SER A 757 33.20 -13.02 -66.52
CA SER A 757 33.14 -13.67 -67.83
C SER A 757 32.22 -12.96 -68.85
N GLU A 758 31.17 -12.28 -68.38
CA GLU A 758 30.34 -11.42 -69.24
C GLU A 758 31.13 -10.17 -69.68
N LEU A 759 31.93 -9.59 -68.78
CA LEU A 759 32.86 -8.51 -69.12
C LEU A 759 33.91 -8.96 -70.15
N GLU A 760 34.46 -10.16 -69.98
CA GLU A 760 35.47 -10.76 -70.87
C GLU A 760 34.88 -11.07 -72.26
N GLY A 761 33.66 -11.62 -72.33
CA GLY A 761 32.94 -11.82 -73.59
C GLY A 761 32.56 -10.51 -74.31
N LEU A 762 32.27 -9.44 -73.56
CA LEU A 762 32.09 -8.09 -74.11
C LEU A 762 33.41 -7.48 -74.64
N MET A 763 34.56 -7.94 -74.15
CA MET A 763 35.87 -7.55 -74.69
C MET A 763 36.24 -8.38 -75.93
N GLU A 764 35.98 -9.69 -75.94
CA GLU A 764 36.24 -10.56 -77.10
C GLU A 764 35.35 -10.20 -78.31
N THR A 765 34.06 -9.93 -78.09
CA THR A 765 33.15 -9.50 -79.18
C THR A 765 33.55 -8.15 -79.79
N ARG A 766 34.29 -7.31 -79.04
CA ARG A 766 34.87 -6.06 -79.53
C ARG A 766 36.20 -6.25 -80.29
N SER A 767 36.80 -7.44 -80.22
CA SER A 767 38.09 -7.78 -80.85
C SER A 767 37.95 -8.30 -82.29
N GLN A 768 36.82 -8.90 -82.65
CA GLN A 768 36.66 -9.64 -83.92
C GLN A 768 36.04 -8.85 -85.09
N ALA A 769 35.95 -7.51 -85.03
CA ALA A 769 35.16 -6.71 -85.96
C ALA A 769 35.84 -5.42 -86.49
N GLU A 770 36.81 -5.54 -87.40
CA GLU A 770 37.26 -4.50 -88.34
C GLU A 770 38.19 -5.13 -89.43
N PRO A 771 38.64 -4.41 -90.51
CA PRO A 771 38.38 -3.02 -90.90
C PRO A 771 37.87 -2.82 -92.35
N ALA A 772 37.19 -1.69 -92.63
CA ALA A 772 36.87 -1.28 -94.01
C ALA A 772 36.78 0.25 -94.25
N ALA A 773 37.85 0.82 -94.81
CA ALA A 773 37.87 1.95 -95.75
C ALA A 773 37.13 3.29 -95.44
N ARG A 774 37.77 4.17 -94.65
CA ARG A 774 38.50 5.37 -95.16
C ARG A 774 37.89 6.16 -96.34
N ALA A 775 37.64 7.47 -96.16
CA ALA A 775 38.08 8.62 -97.02
C ALA A 775 37.09 9.80 -97.20
N GLU A 776 37.50 10.97 -96.70
CA GLU A 776 37.38 12.33 -97.28
C GLU A 776 36.07 13.17 -97.31
N LYS A 777 36.14 14.27 -96.52
CA LYS A 777 35.93 15.69 -96.90
C LYS A 777 34.56 16.39 -96.78
N SER A 778 34.40 17.03 -95.61
CA SER A 778 34.44 18.50 -95.44
C SER A 778 33.17 19.38 -95.57
N ALA A 779 33.07 20.29 -94.58
CA ALA A 779 32.19 21.48 -94.46
C ALA A 779 30.69 21.21 -94.22
N GLU A 780 29.97 21.98 -93.38
CA GLU A 780 30.34 23.19 -92.62
C GLU A 780 29.63 23.26 -91.23
N MET A 781 30.05 24.17 -90.34
CA MET A 781 29.64 24.27 -88.91
C MET A 781 28.38 25.16 -88.70
N PRO A 782 27.70 25.13 -87.53
CA PRO A 782 28.19 25.68 -86.24
C PRO A 782 28.39 24.60 -85.16
N ALA A 783 29.51 24.54 -84.42
CA ALA A 783 29.92 25.41 -83.30
C ALA A 783 29.11 25.14 -82.01
N ALA A 784 29.57 24.33 -81.03
CA ALA A 784 30.76 24.45 -80.14
C ALA A 784 30.38 25.12 -78.79
N ALA A 785 30.92 24.73 -77.62
CA ALA A 785 31.97 23.78 -77.23
C ALA A 785 31.79 23.43 -75.72
N ASP A 786 32.54 22.54 -75.06
CA ASP A 786 33.27 21.29 -75.38
C ASP A 786 33.87 20.80 -74.03
N THR A 787 34.15 19.51 -73.86
CA THR A 787 34.71 18.95 -72.61
C THR A 787 36.02 18.22 -72.84
N ARG A 788 36.96 18.34 -71.89
CA ARG A 788 38.15 17.47 -71.77
C ARG A 788 38.27 17.09 -70.28
N GLN A 789 38.46 15.82 -69.86
CA GLN A 789 39.43 14.79 -70.30
C GLN A 789 40.88 15.29 -70.14
N GLU A 790 41.83 14.56 -69.57
CA GLU A 790 42.17 13.15 -69.79
C GLU A 790 42.71 12.43 -68.51
N GLU A 791 42.84 11.11 -68.63
CA GLU A 791 43.56 10.16 -67.75
C GLU A 791 45.11 10.20 -68.05
N PRO A 792 46.02 9.27 -67.62
CA PRO A 792 45.85 7.96 -66.95
C PRO A 792 46.88 7.62 -65.83
N ALA A 793 46.91 6.32 -65.47
CA ALA A 793 48.08 5.53 -65.02
C ALA A 793 48.50 5.53 -63.53
N ASP A 794 49.14 4.49 -62.98
CA ASP A 794 49.19 3.02 -63.25
C ASP A 794 50.00 2.34 -62.08
N VAL A 795 50.03 1.01 -62.02
CA VAL A 795 50.97 0.15 -61.25
C VAL A 795 50.90 0.18 -59.70
N ALA A 796 50.52 -0.96 -59.11
CA ALA A 796 50.89 -1.36 -57.74
C ALA A 796 52.20 -2.18 -57.79
N PRO A 797 53.05 -2.26 -56.72
CA PRO A 797 52.66 -2.95 -55.47
C PRO A 797 53.39 -2.48 -54.18
N ALA A 798 53.29 -3.33 -53.13
CA ALA A 798 54.09 -3.42 -51.90
C ALA A 798 53.63 -2.65 -50.64
N MET A 799 53.27 -3.43 -49.61
CA MET A 799 53.52 -3.10 -48.19
C MET A 799 54.96 -3.54 -47.84
N PRO A 800 55.67 -2.93 -46.87
CA PRO A 800 55.40 -3.25 -45.45
C PRO A 800 55.65 -2.11 -44.43
N GLU A 801 55.36 -2.44 -43.16
CA GLU A 801 55.84 -1.83 -41.90
C GLU A 801 55.36 -0.43 -41.47
N ALA A 802 55.34 -0.25 -40.15
CA ALA A 802 54.99 0.98 -39.43
C ALA A 802 56.27 1.68 -38.91
N PRO A 803 56.15 2.91 -38.37
CA PRO A 803 56.36 3.01 -36.91
C PRO A 803 55.40 4.02 -36.22
N ALA A 804 55.60 4.23 -34.91
CA ALA A 804 54.72 5.02 -34.03
C ALA A 804 55.36 6.33 -33.51
N ALA A 805 54.52 7.17 -32.87
CA ALA A 805 54.85 8.38 -32.08
C ALA A 805 55.42 9.58 -32.88
N ALA A 806 55.15 10.86 -32.53
CA ALA A 806 55.13 11.42 -31.18
C ALA A 806 54.37 12.77 -31.06
N GLU A 807 54.15 13.16 -29.79
CA GLU A 807 54.06 14.50 -29.17
C GLU A 807 53.98 15.79 -30.04
N SER A 808 53.20 16.79 -29.57
CA SER A 808 53.78 17.89 -28.75
C SER A 808 52.81 19.03 -28.37
N ALA A 809 53.26 19.86 -27.42
CA ALA A 809 52.89 21.27 -27.20
C ALA A 809 51.54 21.63 -26.53
N ALA A 810 51.50 21.51 -25.19
CA ALA A 810 51.10 22.67 -24.36
C ALA A 810 52.32 23.62 -24.20
N PRO A 811 52.19 24.86 -23.67
CA PRO A 811 52.55 25.02 -22.24
C PRO A 811 51.90 26.18 -21.44
N GLU A 812 51.86 26.00 -20.11
CA GLU A 812 52.00 27.02 -19.04
C GLU A 812 50.92 28.11 -18.86
N ALA A 813 50.68 28.72 -17.68
CA ALA A 813 51.32 28.75 -16.33
C ALA A 813 50.28 29.26 -15.27
N ARG A 814 50.46 29.45 -13.94
CA ARG A 814 51.30 29.09 -12.75
C ARG A 814 50.73 29.99 -11.59
N LYS A 815 50.77 29.77 -10.26
CA LYS A 815 51.15 28.68 -9.31
C LYS A 815 50.67 29.07 -7.87
N GLU A 816 50.31 28.08 -7.04
CA GLU A 816 50.56 27.94 -5.56
C GLU A 816 50.18 29.02 -4.50
N ASP A 817 49.34 28.65 -3.51
CA ASP A 817 49.64 28.25 -2.08
C ASP A 817 50.62 29.08 -1.18
N PRO A 818 50.69 28.90 0.19
CA PRO A 818 49.91 28.06 1.14
C PRO A 818 49.59 28.68 2.57
N ALA A 819 49.07 27.83 3.49
CA ALA A 819 49.39 27.74 4.96
C ALA A 819 48.57 28.48 6.08
N ALA A 820 48.64 27.89 7.29
CA ALA A 820 48.11 28.34 8.62
C ALA A 820 49.29 28.70 9.59
N PRO A 821 49.22 28.85 10.96
CA PRO A 821 48.53 27.99 11.98
C PRO A 821 48.06 28.64 13.34
N SER A 822 47.47 27.80 14.23
CA SER A 822 47.42 27.74 15.75
C SER A 822 47.62 28.97 16.69
N VAL A 823 47.34 28.97 18.01
CA VAL A 823 47.04 27.96 19.09
C VAL A 823 45.90 28.51 20.02
N GLU A 824 45.58 28.17 21.30
CA GLU A 824 46.20 27.41 22.42
C GLU A 824 45.13 26.60 23.24
N ALA A 825 45.14 26.55 24.59
CA ALA A 825 44.55 25.42 25.36
C ALA A 825 44.22 25.68 26.87
N ASP A 826 43.49 24.75 27.52
CA ASP A 826 43.67 24.37 28.95
C ASP A 826 43.00 23.00 29.31
N ALA A 827 43.27 22.39 30.50
CA ALA A 827 42.95 20.96 30.74
C ALA A 827 42.70 20.41 32.18
N LYS A 828 41.79 19.39 32.27
CA LYS A 828 41.75 18.26 33.25
C LYS A 828 41.48 18.62 34.75
N PRO A 829 41.30 17.65 35.70
CA PRO A 829 41.43 16.17 35.66
C PRO A 829 40.22 15.36 36.18
N ALA A 830 40.38 14.03 36.29
CA ALA A 830 39.43 13.07 36.88
C ALA A 830 39.85 12.61 38.30
N PRO A 831 39.01 11.82 39.00
CA PRO A 831 39.49 10.82 39.96
C PRO A 831 38.99 9.39 39.67
N ALA A 832 39.72 8.37 40.14
CA ALA A 832 39.42 6.94 39.94
C ALA A 832 38.81 6.26 41.20
N GLY A 833 38.01 5.18 41.03
CA GLY A 833 37.09 4.75 42.09
C GLY A 833 36.58 3.30 42.21
N LYS A 834 37.38 2.26 41.92
CA LYS A 834 37.27 0.87 42.50
C LYS A 834 36.08 -0.07 42.12
N ARG A 835 36.50 -1.30 41.77
CA ARG A 835 35.98 -2.63 42.23
C ARG A 835 34.74 -3.27 41.59
N GLN A 836 34.97 -4.45 41.01
CA GLN A 836 34.04 -5.60 41.04
C GLN A 836 33.65 -5.96 42.50
N PRO A 837 32.52 -6.63 42.71
CA PRO A 837 32.65 -8.08 42.91
C PRO A 837 31.67 -8.90 42.06
N ALA A 838 32.14 -10.06 41.58
CA ALA A 838 31.24 -11.13 41.15
C ALA A 838 30.52 -11.70 42.38
N ASN A 839 29.26 -12.13 42.23
CA ASN A 839 28.65 -13.00 43.21
C ASN A 839 27.69 -14.01 42.58
N ARG A 840 28.08 -15.29 42.57
CA ARG A 840 27.17 -16.41 42.28
C ARG A 840 26.14 -16.50 43.40
N ARG A 841 24.85 -16.56 43.08
CA ARG A 841 23.93 -17.39 43.89
C ARG A 841 22.77 -17.97 43.09
N THR A 842 22.92 -19.25 42.80
CA THR A 842 21.82 -20.20 42.56
C THR A 842 20.77 -20.11 43.68
N THR A 843 19.48 -20.17 43.33
CA THR A 843 18.63 -21.32 43.70
C THR A 843 17.28 -21.31 42.97
N THR A 844 17.07 -22.36 42.17
CA THR A 844 15.80 -23.04 41.89
C THR A 844 14.53 -22.59 42.63
N ARG A 845 13.42 -22.43 41.89
CA ARG A 845 12.16 -23.08 42.29
C ARG A 845 11.37 -23.63 41.10
N ARG A 846 10.89 -24.86 41.24
CA ARG A 846 10.30 -25.72 40.20
C ARG A 846 8.84 -25.98 40.57
N ARG A 847 7.88 -25.79 39.65
CA ARG A 847 6.56 -26.48 39.48
C ARG A 847 5.55 -25.57 38.76
N GLY A 848 4.67 -26.15 37.94
CA GLY A 848 3.55 -25.40 37.33
C GLY A 848 2.76 -26.07 36.19
N THR A 849 3.15 -27.24 35.69
CA THR A 849 2.48 -27.91 34.56
C THR A 849 1.00 -28.21 34.85
N SER A 850 0.10 -27.68 34.03
CA SER A 850 -1.34 -27.95 34.06
C SER A 850 -1.83 -28.36 32.66
N THR A 851 -1.97 -29.66 32.42
CA THR A 851 -2.51 -30.21 31.17
C THR A 851 -4.01 -30.44 31.29
N ARG A 852 -4.80 -30.03 30.27
CA ARG A 852 -6.25 -30.27 30.27
C ARG A 852 -6.79 -30.78 28.92
N ARG A 853 -6.65 -32.10 28.75
CA ARG A 853 -7.46 -33.03 27.94
C ARG A 853 -8.48 -32.45 26.93
N LYS A 854 -8.31 -32.83 25.66
CA LYS A 854 -9.45 -33.14 24.76
C LYS A 854 -10.31 -34.25 25.39
N PRO A 855 -11.65 -34.20 25.27
CA PRO A 855 -12.50 -35.37 25.09
C PRO A 855 -12.82 -35.55 23.60
N GLY A 856 -12.82 -36.78 23.10
CA GLY A 856 -13.21 -37.08 21.73
C GLY A 856 -14.01 -38.37 21.64
N GLY A 857 -14.94 -38.43 20.68
CA GLY A 857 -15.59 -39.65 20.20
C GLY A 857 -16.69 -40.25 21.10
N GLY A 858 -17.91 -40.32 20.57
CA GLY A 858 -19.03 -40.99 21.22
C GLY A 858 -20.36 -40.76 20.50
N GLY A 859 -20.55 -41.36 19.32
CA GLY A 859 -21.77 -41.21 18.52
C GLY A 859 -22.66 -42.47 18.51
N GLY A 860 -23.90 -42.30 18.05
CA GLY A 860 -24.71 -43.41 17.51
C GLY A 860 -26.16 -43.49 18.01
N LYS A 861 -27.10 -43.39 17.05
CA LYS A 861 -28.53 -43.76 17.12
C LYS A 861 -29.38 -42.84 18.04
N SER A 862 -30.52 -42.32 17.58
CA SER A 862 -31.45 -42.85 16.56
C SER A 862 -31.98 -41.78 15.62
#